data_AF-A0A8H8MBA8-F1
#
_entry.id   AF-A0A8H8MBA8-F1
#
_cell.length_a   1.000
_cell.length_b   1.000
_cell.length_c   1.000
_cell.angle_alpha   90.00
_cell.angle_beta   90.00
_cell.angle_gamma   90.00
#
_symmetry.space_group_name_H-M   'P 1'
#
loop_
_entity.id
_entity.type
_entity.pdbx_description
1 polymer ?
#
loop_
_entity_poly.entity_id
_entity_poly.type
_entity_poly.pdbx_seq_one_letter_code
_entity_poly.pdbx_strand_id
1 'polypeptide(L)'
;MQHTFHKKNWAWDYFERNNTKYRTDRTHWSAWCKGCLRFRIATLKEDDESLVLSGHIQRNRSEEEVINQAMDPEHAICGKIRNLHLHLAKCPHVEAQVRHHAALDRGLSRQHTSAVTQPASQVDTLHVNQEWFETSLCRTAASAGWSWNSINDPEFRRMMKGMRPDLEIPDRRTISGRVLDKELVQVTSELRDRVAGKLATGMCDGWKNITRASLIACMITVDEQAHITKIYDASGSRKTAKNLLSIVLENIKYAETELGTTIVAWCSDASGESRSMRHKLYTQMPYLVTPDCYAHQAIVGDIFKRVNTMKEVAIRANTVVKWFRNHSYPLDMLRQCQREEYGTILALIQPVITRWTAHYCSATRLLETMKALQVCAVRHETEMLESVGSAKSEERKLGKEVFRTIRDPDFWSQLLIMQISLRPLAVAANITQEADTHLDDVLIAMCNLYYAYSHRNDIPKEICAVAQDSLCTRWSKVDHDPFIGTIYVNPLYRYHLFNPNEPELRPMSLYIILKRLFLRFFPEDQFRAGEFMQANAMYADAKGPFSDENMFVQELLEQRRGGAGAITLAQIWANLAVGPVSGVQQYAKLAYRLVSIVPTSAGCERLFSKMGISHTKLRNRLTTPAACKIVQLQMNLRLMHLRDGVNAPRSDHQRGSDATAESDTQPEDSGEEADTRSVIADLIEDVDADQDVPDEDEATTSAGGDTTNSQSCTQRLPRIVFRWTREITLANIFDYDCLGGEKLVWKRARSFWAVGVANLKTEMTEYCLAEVNSEPTGSG
;
A
#
# COMPACT_ATOMS: atom_id res chain seq x y z
N MET A 1 41.80 -26.97 31.11
CA MET A 1 42.52 -25.79 30.60
C MET A 1 42.06 -25.50 29.19
N GLN A 2 41.05 -24.66 29.03
CA GLN A 2 40.55 -24.24 27.72
C GLN A 2 41.11 -22.85 27.40
N HIS A 3 41.95 -22.78 26.38
CA HIS A 3 42.42 -21.54 25.78
C HIS A 3 41.24 -20.80 25.14
N THR A 4 40.88 -19.65 25.68
CA THR A 4 39.96 -18.70 25.04
C THR A 4 40.68 -18.00 23.89
N PHE A 5 40.37 -18.38 22.65
CA PHE A 5 40.76 -17.63 21.46
C PHE A 5 40.02 -16.28 21.44
N HIS A 6 40.71 -15.19 21.74
CA HIS A 6 40.20 -13.84 21.46
C HIS A 6 40.09 -13.66 19.94
N LYS A 7 38.86 -13.67 19.43
CA LYS A 7 38.55 -13.40 18.01
C LYS A 7 39.04 -11.98 17.67
N LYS A 8 39.96 -11.86 16.71
CA LYS A 8 40.47 -10.58 16.19
C LYS A 8 39.29 -9.80 15.56
N ASN A 9 39.11 -8.54 15.92
CA ASN A 9 38.05 -7.70 15.36
C ASN A 9 38.25 -7.52 13.84
N TRP A 10 37.16 -7.67 13.07
CA TRP A 10 37.15 -7.67 11.60
C TRP A 10 37.80 -6.44 10.98
N ALA A 11 37.75 -5.28 11.65
CA ALA A 11 38.32 -4.05 11.14
C ALA A 11 39.81 -4.19 10.87
N TRP A 12 40.52 -5.00 11.65
CA TRP A 12 41.95 -5.23 11.45
C TRP A 12 42.31 -5.98 10.16
N ASP A 13 41.34 -6.57 9.46
CA ASP A 13 41.61 -7.19 8.16
C ASP A 13 41.93 -6.13 7.10
N TYR A 14 41.48 -4.89 7.33
CA TYR A 14 41.64 -3.72 6.45
C TYR A 14 42.79 -2.79 6.83
N PHE A 15 43.55 -3.10 7.89
CA PHE A 15 44.69 -2.29 8.33
C PHE A 15 45.97 -3.12 8.40
N GLU A 16 47.08 -2.48 8.04
CA GLU A 16 48.42 -2.95 8.36
C GLU A 16 48.93 -2.30 9.63
N ARG A 17 49.69 -3.06 10.43
CA ARG A 17 50.23 -2.62 11.71
C ARG A 17 51.74 -2.82 11.71
N ASN A 18 52.50 -1.77 12.02
CA ASN A 18 53.92 -1.93 12.32
C ASN A 18 54.12 -2.11 13.83
N ASN A 19 55.28 -2.61 14.25
CA ASN A 19 55.62 -2.78 15.67
C ASN A 19 56.02 -1.45 16.35
N THR A 20 55.47 -0.32 15.92
CA THR A 20 55.69 0.99 16.56
C THR A 20 54.40 1.52 17.20
N LYS A 21 54.53 2.12 18.38
CA LYS A 21 53.40 2.68 19.12
C LYS A 21 52.93 3.98 18.47
N TYR A 22 51.63 4.27 18.59
CA TYR A 22 51.02 5.43 17.94
C TYR A 22 51.39 6.73 18.65
N ARG A 23 52.33 7.50 18.08
CA ARG A 23 52.77 8.81 18.60
C ARG A 23 53.12 8.71 20.10
N THR A 24 52.41 9.46 20.96
CA THR A 24 52.59 9.45 22.43
C THR A 24 51.79 8.36 23.15
N ASP A 25 50.92 7.63 22.43
CA ASP A 25 50.11 6.53 22.99
C ASP A 25 50.97 5.26 23.15
N ARG A 26 51.41 5.00 24.39
CA ARG A 26 52.19 3.80 24.74
C ARG A 26 51.39 2.49 24.72
N THR A 27 50.08 2.56 24.58
CA THR A 27 49.17 1.42 24.69
C THR A 27 48.79 0.84 23.32
N HIS A 28 48.56 1.67 22.32
CA HIS A 28 48.08 1.21 21.00
C HIS A 28 49.13 1.35 19.90
N TRP A 29 49.11 0.41 18.96
CA TRP A 29 50.02 0.40 17.82
C TRP A 29 49.56 1.35 16.72
N SER A 30 50.50 1.83 15.91
CA SER A 30 50.21 2.54 14.67
C SER A 30 49.61 1.59 13.62
N ALA A 31 48.56 2.04 12.95
CA ALA A 31 47.85 1.29 11.93
C ALA A 31 47.66 2.12 10.66
N TRP A 32 47.82 1.52 9.48
CA TRP A 32 47.60 2.16 8.19
C TRP A 32 46.50 1.41 7.45
N CYS A 33 45.52 2.14 6.92
CA CYS A 33 44.49 1.52 6.11
C CYS A 33 45.11 0.99 4.81
N LYS A 34 44.86 -0.29 4.50
CA LYS A 34 45.39 -0.95 3.29
C LYS A 34 44.93 -0.24 2.01
N GLY A 35 43.71 0.27 1.97
CA GLY A 35 43.16 1.02 0.82
C GLY A 35 43.91 2.34 0.60
N CYS A 36 44.04 3.17 1.64
CA CYS A 36 44.83 4.40 1.58
C CYS A 36 46.30 4.14 1.25
N LEU A 37 46.88 3.07 1.80
CA LEU A 37 48.28 2.74 1.58
C LEU A 37 48.54 2.35 0.11
N ARG A 38 47.67 1.52 -0.48
CA ARG A 38 47.74 1.18 -1.92
C ARG A 38 47.63 2.41 -2.81
N PHE A 39 46.68 3.29 -2.50
CA PHE A 39 46.50 4.54 -3.24
C PHE A 39 47.76 5.41 -3.18
N ARG A 40 48.33 5.60 -1.98
CA ARG A 40 49.56 6.40 -1.81
C ARG A 40 50.78 5.78 -2.48
N ILE A 41 50.93 4.46 -2.45
CA ILE A 41 52.01 3.77 -3.18
C ILE A 41 51.88 4.01 -4.68
N ALA A 42 50.66 3.93 -5.24
CA ALA A 42 50.42 4.21 -6.65
C ALA A 42 50.79 5.66 -7.00
N THR A 43 50.33 6.63 -6.20
CA THR A 43 50.67 8.06 -6.39
C THR A 43 52.18 8.29 -6.34
N LEU A 44 52.89 7.71 -5.37
CA LEU A 44 54.35 7.88 -5.27
C LEU A 44 55.11 7.26 -6.45
N LYS A 45 54.61 6.15 -7.02
CA LYS A 45 55.19 5.54 -8.22
C LYS A 45 54.95 6.41 -9.46
N GLU A 46 53.75 6.96 -9.62
CA GLU A 46 53.44 7.90 -10.72
C GLU A 46 54.25 9.20 -10.61
N ASP A 47 54.42 9.73 -9.40
CA ASP A 47 55.25 10.92 -9.14
C ASP A 47 56.72 10.65 -9.52
N ASP A 48 57.26 9.48 -9.19
CA ASP A 48 58.62 9.09 -9.56
C ASP A 48 58.80 9.01 -11.07
N GLU A 49 57.87 8.37 -11.78
CA GLU A 49 57.89 8.27 -13.24
C GLU A 49 57.88 9.67 -13.87
N SER A 50 57.05 10.58 -13.36
CA SER A 50 57.00 11.98 -13.80
C SER A 50 58.31 12.74 -13.52
N LEU A 51 58.92 12.53 -12.34
CA LEU A 51 60.18 13.16 -11.96
C LEU A 51 61.39 12.62 -12.76
N VAL A 52 61.37 11.33 -13.15
CA VAL A 52 62.37 10.75 -14.06
C VAL A 52 62.21 11.34 -15.47
N LEU A 53 60.99 11.39 -15.99
CA LEU A 53 60.71 11.94 -17.32
C LEU A 53 61.09 13.42 -17.44
N SER A 54 60.97 14.18 -16.36
CA SER A 54 61.38 15.59 -16.30
C SER A 54 62.84 15.82 -15.90
N GLY A 55 63.62 14.75 -15.67
CA GLY A 55 65.05 14.82 -15.36
C GLY A 55 65.40 15.26 -13.93
N HIS A 56 64.43 15.34 -13.02
CA HIS A 56 64.63 15.77 -11.64
C HIS A 56 65.21 14.66 -10.75
N ILE A 57 64.98 13.39 -11.09
CA ILE A 57 65.61 12.24 -10.44
C ILE A 57 66.15 11.26 -11.49
N GLN A 58 67.23 10.54 -11.16
CA GLN A 58 67.91 9.66 -12.12
C GLN A 58 67.29 8.27 -12.26
N ARG A 59 66.51 7.83 -11.26
CA ARG A 59 65.84 6.52 -11.24
C ARG A 59 64.60 6.57 -10.35
N ASN A 60 63.63 5.71 -10.61
CA ASN A 60 62.52 5.46 -9.68
C ASN A 60 63.05 4.90 -8.35
N ARG A 61 62.40 5.26 -7.24
CA ARG A 61 62.66 4.64 -5.94
C ARG A 61 62.37 3.14 -6.01
N SER A 62 63.11 2.35 -5.23
CA SER A 62 62.83 0.91 -5.09
C SER A 62 61.47 0.69 -4.42
N GLU A 63 60.89 -0.49 -4.61
CA GLU A 63 59.59 -0.80 -4.01
C GLU A 63 59.59 -0.69 -2.47
N GLU A 64 60.71 -1.04 -1.83
CA GLU A 64 60.91 -0.91 -0.39
C GLU A 64 60.99 0.56 0.05
N GLU A 65 61.67 1.41 -0.73
CA GLU A 65 61.75 2.86 -0.49
C GLU A 65 60.36 3.52 -0.59
N VAL A 66 59.56 3.14 -1.59
CA VAL A 66 58.19 3.66 -1.79
C VAL A 66 57.26 3.22 -0.67
N ILE A 67 57.31 1.95 -0.25
CA ILE A 67 56.47 1.44 0.85
C ILE A 67 56.81 2.14 2.17
N ASN A 68 58.10 2.29 2.48
CA ASN A 68 58.54 2.97 3.70
C ASN A 68 58.07 4.44 3.73
N GLN A 69 58.09 5.12 2.59
CA GLN A 69 57.60 6.49 2.49
C GLN A 69 56.07 6.59 2.49
N ALA A 70 55.36 5.58 1.98
CA ALA A 70 53.89 5.52 2.03
C ALA A 70 53.39 5.24 3.47
N MET A 71 54.14 4.47 4.26
CA MET A 71 53.89 4.18 5.68
C MET A 71 54.41 5.27 6.62
N ASP A 72 54.32 6.52 6.19
CA ASP A 72 54.68 7.71 6.96
C ASP A 72 53.88 7.79 8.29
N PRO A 73 54.57 8.00 9.45
CA PRO A 73 53.94 8.16 10.76
C PRO A 73 52.88 9.25 10.86
N GLU A 74 52.91 10.29 10.02
CA GLU A 74 51.89 11.35 10.03
C GLU A 74 50.50 10.80 9.70
N HIS A 75 50.46 9.81 8.82
CA HIS A 75 49.24 9.20 8.27
C HIS A 75 48.85 7.91 8.99
N ALA A 76 49.60 7.53 10.02
CA ALA A 76 49.23 6.47 10.92
C ALA A 76 47.94 6.81 11.67
N ILE A 77 47.14 5.78 11.95
CA ILE A 77 45.92 5.84 12.75
C ILE A 77 46.18 5.05 14.03
N CYS A 78 45.67 5.54 15.15
CA CYS A 78 45.73 4.81 16.42
C CYS A 78 44.95 3.49 16.29
N GLY A 79 45.58 2.35 16.58
CA GLY A 79 45.01 1.00 16.49
C GLY A 79 43.85 0.66 17.43
N LYS A 80 43.18 1.65 18.03
CA LYS A 80 41.92 1.44 18.76
C LYS A 80 40.83 1.09 17.76
N ILE A 81 40.04 0.03 18.01
CA ILE A 81 38.96 -0.44 17.13
C ILE A 81 38.01 0.70 16.73
N ARG A 82 37.63 1.57 17.68
CA ARG A 82 36.81 2.76 17.41
C ARG A 82 37.41 3.69 16.35
N ASN A 83 38.73 3.88 16.37
CA ASN A 83 39.43 4.74 15.41
C ASN A 83 39.57 4.07 14.04
N LEU A 84 39.75 2.75 14.02
CA LEU A 84 39.71 1.97 12.78
C LEU A 84 38.32 2.07 12.13
N HIS A 85 37.23 1.89 12.88
CA HIS A 85 35.86 2.05 12.38
C HIS A 85 35.56 3.49 11.94
N LEU A 86 36.06 4.49 12.68
CA LEU A 86 35.93 5.91 12.31
C LEU A 86 36.55 6.21 10.95
N HIS A 87 37.73 5.65 10.71
CA HIS A 87 38.40 5.79 9.42
C HIS A 87 37.68 5.00 8.33
N LEU A 88 37.40 3.71 8.53
CA LEU A 88 36.72 2.88 7.52
C LEU A 88 35.38 3.47 7.10
N ALA A 89 34.58 3.99 8.04
CA ALA A 89 33.28 4.60 7.71
C ALA A 89 33.38 5.81 6.77
N LYS A 90 34.56 6.44 6.67
CA LYS A 90 34.78 7.66 5.88
C LYS A 90 35.82 7.50 4.76
N CYS A 91 36.49 6.35 4.67
CA CYS A 91 37.62 6.18 3.77
C CYS A 91 37.15 5.95 2.32
N PRO A 92 37.46 6.85 1.37
CA PRO A 92 37.02 6.70 -0.02
C PRO A 92 37.72 5.53 -0.74
N HIS A 93 38.84 5.03 -0.20
CA HIS A 93 39.65 3.96 -0.79
C HIS A 93 39.27 2.56 -0.26
N VAL A 94 38.10 2.42 0.35
CA VAL A 94 37.57 1.15 0.86
C VAL A 94 36.14 0.95 0.35
N GLU A 95 35.79 -0.30 0.04
CA GLU A 95 34.50 -0.71 -0.51
C GLU A 95 33.30 -0.19 0.30
N ALA A 96 32.23 0.20 -0.39
CA ALA A 96 31.05 0.82 0.23
C ALA A 96 30.41 -0.04 1.33
N GLN A 97 30.38 -1.36 1.15
CA GLN A 97 29.86 -2.31 2.13
C GLN A 97 30.64 -2.27 3.46
N VAL A 98 31.98 -2.16 3.38
CA VAL A 98 32.86 -2.07 4.55
C VAL A 98 32.69 -0.74 5.26
N ARG A 99 32.49 0.36 4.52
CA ARG A 99 32.18 1.68 5.08
C ARG A 99 30.85 1.66 5.85
N HIS A 100 29.84 1.03 5.27
CA HIS A 100 28.52 0.88 5.89
C HIS A 100 28.58 0.02 7.15
N HIS A 101 29.26 -1.13 7.10
CA HIS A 101 29.45 -2.01 8.27
C HIS A 101 30.18 -1.28 9.42
N ALA A 102 31.25 -0.53 9.12
CA ALA A 102 31.94 0.29 10.11
C ALA A 102 31.05 1.40 10.70
N ALA A 103 30.12 1.97 9.92
CA ALA A 103 29.17 2.98 10.39
C ALA A 103 28.10 2.39 11.32
N LEU A 104 27.59 1.19 11.01
CA LEU A 104 26.62 0.47 11.84
C LEU A 104 27.21 0.05 13.19
N ASP A 105 28.43 -0.49 13.20
CA ASP A 105 29.12 -0.88 14.45
C ASP A 105 29.38 0.32 15.37
N ARG A 106 29.53 1.53 14.81
CA ARG A 106 29.59 2.78 15.58
C ARG A 106 28.24 3.17 16.19
N GLY A 107 27.13 2.79 15.56
CA GLY A 107 25.78 2.95 16.11
C GLY A 107 25.51 2.00 17.27
N LEU A 108 25.94 0.74 17.15
CA LEU A 108 25.75 -0.30 18.18
C LEU A 108 26.59 -0.05 19.44
N SER A 109 27.83 0.42 19.31
CA SER A 109 28.67 0.70 20.49
C SER A 109 28.21 1.91 21.31
N ARG A 110 27.27 2.74 20.81
CA ARG A 110 26.64 3.85 21.54
C ARG A 110 25.57 3.40 22.53
N GLN A 111 25.08 2.16 22.45
CA GLN A 111 24.01 1.65 23.32
C GLN A 111 24.50 1.05 24.65
N HIS A 112 25.80 0.76 24.80
CA HIS A 112 26.31 0.03 25.98
C HIS A 112 27.24 0.79 26.93
N THR A 113 27.56 2.07 26.70
CA THR A 113 28.29 2.87 27.69
C THR A 113 27.81 4.32 27.71
N SER A 114 26.90 4.65 28.64
CA SER A 114 26.73 6.00 29.19
C SER A 114 25.99 5.93 30.53
N ALA A 115 26.66 5.39 31.54
CA ALA A 115 26.53 5.85 32.92
C ALA A 115 27.83 6.58 33.28
N VAL A 116 28.03 7.78 32.73
CA VAL A 116 28.99 8.78 33.23
C VAL A 116 28.41 10.17 32.95
N THR A 117 28.30 10.92 34.03
CA THR A 117 27.92 12.33 34.20
C THR A 117 28.45 13.21 33.06
N GLN A 118 27.53 13.81 32.30
CA GLN A 118 27.87 14.89 31.37
C GLN A 118 28.26 16.14 32.17
N PRO A 119 29.30 16.90 31.78
CA PRO A 119 29.32 18.32 32.09
C PRO A 119 28.12 18.92 31.37
N ALA A 120 27.32 19.73 32.06
CA ALA A 120 26.08 20.34 31.58
C ALA A 120 26.29 21.12 30.27
N SER A 121 26.31 20.42 29.13
CA SER A 121 25.93 20.97 27.84
C SER A 121 24.42 21.11 27.89
N GLN A 122 23.93 22.34 27.73
CA GLN A 122 22.52 22.70 27.66
C GLN A 122 21.66 21.53 27.18
N VAL A 123 20.98 20.90 28.15
CA VAL A 123 19.70 20.29 27.88
C VAL A 123 18.91 21.42 27.21
N ASP A 124 18.49 21.23 25.96
CA ASP A 124 17.30 21.94 25.49
C ASP A 124 16.23 21.56 26.51
N THR A 125 16.07 22.37 27.56
CA THR A 125 14.97 22.27 28.47
C THR A 125 13.77 22.40 27.57
N LEU A 126 13.09 21.29 27.32
CA LEU A 126 11.83 21.27 26.58
C LEU A 126 11.00 22.36 27.23
N HIS A 127 10.85 23.49 26.54
CA HIS A 127 10.26 24.67 27.14
C HIS A 127 8.76 24.43 27.15
N VAL A 128 8.32 23.60 28.10
CA VAL A 128 6.95 23.19 28.27
C VAL A 128 6.18 24.40 28.77
N ASN A 129 5.76 25.21 27.81
CA ASN A 129 4.84 26.32 27.99
C ASN A 129 3.39 25.83 27.74
N GLN A 130 2.43 26.71 28.03
CA GLN A 130 1.01 26.40 27.90
C GLN A 130 0.63 25.97 26.47
N GLU A 131 1.20 26.61 25.46
CA GLU A 131 0.92 26.32 24.05
C GLU A 131 1.40 24.91 23.64
N TRP A 132 2.65 24.57 23.94
CA TRP A 132 3.18 23.24 23.68
C TRP A 132 2.35 22.16 24.39
N PHE A 133 1.92 22.44 25.63
CA PHE A 133 1.11 21.51 26.40
C PHE A 133 -0.26 21.26 25.76
N GLU A 134 -0.97 22.32 25.37
CA GLU A 134 -2.26 22.21 24.68
C GLU A 134 -2.14 21.43 23.37
N THR A 135 -1.16 21.78 22.54
CA THR A 135 -0.88 21.08 21.27
C THR A 135 -0.54 19.62 21.49
N SER A 136 0.37 19.32 22.42
CA SER A 136 0.81 17.95 22.70
C SER A 136 -0.35 17.10 23.24
N LEU A 137 -1.13 17.64 24.16
CA LEU A 137 -2.31 16.96 24.70
C LEU A 137 -3.35 16.70 23.60
N CYS A 138 -3.59 17.65 22.69
CA CYS A 138 -4.48 17.47 21.55
C CYS A 138 -3.99 16.36 20.61
N ARG A 139 -2.71 16.40 20.20
CA ARG A 139 -2.11 15.39 19.32
C ARG A 139 -2.10 14.00 19.95
N THR A 140 -1.74 13.89 21.24
CA THR A 140 -1.75 12.62 21.97
C THR A 140 -3.16 12.07 22.06
N ALA A 141 -4.13 12.88 22.48
CA ALA A 141 -5.51 12.42 22.61
C ALA A 141 -6.14 12.03 21.26
N ALA A 142 -5.83 12.76 20.18
CA ALA A 142 -6.22 12.37 18.83
C ALA A 142 -5.56 11.05 18.43
N SER A 143 -4.23 10.97 18.46
CA SER A 143 -3.46 9.79 18.02
C SER A 143 -3.76 8.53 18.83
N ALA A 144 -3.99 8.65 20.14
CA ALA A 144 -4.29 7.54 21.03
C ALA A 144 -5.79 7.21 21.10
N GLY A 145 -6.64 7.93 20.34
CA GLY A 145 -8.08 7.68 20.31
C GLY A 145 -8.81 8.03 21.61
N TRP A 146 -8.26 8.91 22.46
CA TRP A 146 -8.90 9.30 23.72
C TRP A 146 -10.19 10.08 23.50
N SER A 147 -11.19 9.84 24.34
CA SER A 147 -12.37 10.69 24.39
C SER A 147 -11.99 12.09 24.88
N TRP A 148 -12.50 13.13 24.24
CA TRP A 148 -12.30 14.51 24.74
C TRP A 148 -12.84 14.70 26.16
N ASN A 149 -13.84 13.90 26.56
CA ASN A 149 -14.34 13.90 27.94
C ASN A 149 -13.30 13.40 28.95
N SER A 150 -12.37 12.51 28.55
CA SER A 150 -11.30 12.01 29.41
C SER A 150 -10.40 13.13 29.95
N ILE A 151 -10.32 14.26 29.25
CA ILE A 151 -9.53 15.43 29.66
C ILE A 151 -10.20 16.18 30.84
N ASN A 152 -11.51 16.03 30.98
CA ASN A 152 -12.27 16.60 32.09
C ASN A 152 -12.39 15.64 33.28
N ASP A 153 -11.87 14.42 33.17
CA ASP A 153 -11.92 13.45 34.25
C ASP A 153 -11.16 13.97 35.50
N PRO A 154 -11.75 13.87 36.72
CA PRO A 154 -11.11 14.39 37.93
C PRO A 154 -9.76 13.74 38.24
N GLU A 155 -9.59 12.44 37.97
CA GLU A 155 -8.35 11.71 38.22
C GLU A 155 -7.26 12.11 37.23
N PHE A 156 -7.61 12.25 35.95
CA PHE A 156 -6.70 12.81 34.96
C PHE A 156 -6.25 14.22 35.35
N ARG A 157 -7.19 15.11 35.72
CA ARG A 157 -6.85 16.49 36.12
C ARG A 157 -6.01 16.52 37.39
N ARG A 158 -6.30 15.67 38.37
CA ARG A 158 -5.53 15.52 39.62
C ARG A 158 -4.10 15.06 39.33
N MET A 159 -3.93 14.03 38.51
CA MET A 159 -2.63 13.52 38.07
C MET A 159 -1.82 14.62 37.37
N MET A 160 -2.42 15.30 36.38
CA MET A 160 -1.74 16.33 35.61
C MET A 160 -1.36 17.55 36.45
N LYS A 161 -2.23 17.99 37.39
CA LYS A 161 -1.89 19.03 38.36
C LYS A 161 -0.81 18.61 39.35
N GLY A 162 -0.74 17.33 39.70
CA GLY A 162 0.35 16.79 40.52
C GLY A 162 1.69 16.82 39.79
N MET A 163 1.70 16.54 38.48
CA MET A 163 2.92 16.56 37.67
C MET A 163 3.37 17.99 37.27
N ARG A 164 2.42 18.85 36.90
CA ARG A 164 2.65 20.23 36.45
C ARG A 164 1.58 21.17 36.99
N PRO A 165 1.73 21.63 38.24
CA PRO A 165 0.76 22.53 38.88
C PRO A 165 0.61 23.87 38.14
N ASP A 166 1.70 24.31 37.51
CA ASP A 166 1.90 25.58 36.81
C ASP A 166 1.17 25.68 35.46
N LEU A 167 0.78 24.56 34.86
CA LEU A 167 0.06 24.54 33.58
C LEU A 167 -1.45 24.55 33.80
N GLU A 168 -2.18 25.30 32.98
CA GLU A 168 -3.63 25.23 32.95
C GLU A 168 -4.09 24.03 32.12
N ILE A 169 -4.92 23.18 32.69
CA ILE A 169 -5.45 22.02 31.97
C ILE A 169 -6.64 22.49 31.14
N PRO A 170 -6.54 22.53 29.81
CA PRO A 170 -7.66 22.95 28.97
C PRO A 170 -8.84 21.99 29.18
N ASP A 171 -10.05 22.52 29.02
CA ASP A 171 -11.23 21.67 29.04
C ASP A 171 -11.45 21.01 27.67
N ARG A 172 -12.36 20.03 27.65
CA ARG A 172 -12.72 19.31 26.42
C ARG A 172 -13.13 20.24 25.26
N ARG A 173 -13.76 21.39 25.55
CA ARG A 173 -14.28 22.33 24.54
C ARG A 173 -13.15 23.12 23.90
N THR A 174 -12.18 23.52 24.72
CA THR A 174 -10.97 24.22 24.29
C THR A 174 -10.14 23.34 23.37
N ILE A 175 -9.95 22.07 23.75
CA ILE A 175 -9.21 21.11 22.92
C ILE A 175 -9.96 20.75 21.64
N SER A 176 -11.25 20.41 21.71
CA SER A 176 -12.00 20.00 20.52
C SER A 176 -12.38 21.16 19.59
N GLY A 177 -12.14 22.41 20.00
CA GLY A 177 -12.39 23.62 19.23
C GLY A 177 -11.08 24.32 18.89
N ARG A 178 -10.75 25.39 19.61
CA ARG A 178 -9.61 26.28 19.34
C ARG A 178 -8.30 25.54 19.07
N VAL A 179 -7.93 24.58 19.92
CA VAL A 179 -6.63 23.89 19.79
C VAL A 179 -6.62 22.98 18.57
N LEU A 180 -7.65 22.13 18.41
CA LEU A 180 -7.78 21.26 17.24
C LEU A 180 -7.82 22.05 15.92
N ASP A 181 -8.54 23.18 15.89
CA ASP A 181 -8.62 24.04 14.71
C ASP A 181 -7.26 24.62 14.35
N LYS A 182 -6.49 25.07 15.34
CA LYS A 182 -5.12 25.56 15.14
C LYS A 182 -4.20 24.45 14.62
N GLU A 183 -4.27 23.25 15.20
CA GLU A 183 -3.48 22.11 14.73
C GLU A 183 -3.82 21.72 13.29
N LEU A 184 -5.09 21.80 12.89
CA LEU A 184 -5.49 21.50 11.51
C LEU A 184 -5.01 22.53 10.51
N VAL A 185 -4.96 23.82 10.87
CA VAL A 185 -4.34 24.85 10.03
C VAL A 185 -2.86 24.53 9.81
N GLN A 186 -2.14 24.17 10.88
CA GLN A 186 -0.74 23.77 10.77
C GLN A 186 -0.56 22.53 9.89
N VAL A 187 -1.32 21.47 10.15
CA VAL A 187 -1.26 20.22 9.38
C VAL A 187 -1.61 20.45 7.90
N THR A 188 -2.55 21.34 7.60
CA THR A 188 -2.90 21.69 6.22
C THR A 188 -1.78 22.46 5.53
N SER A 189 -1.10 23.36 6.25
CA SER A 189 0.09 24.05 5.74
C SER A 189 1.22 23.07 5.45
N GLU A 190 1.52 22.17 6.37
CA GLU A 190 2.56 21.15 6.19
C GLU A 190 2.22 20.16 5.06
N LEU A 191 0.93 19.87 4.86
CA LEU A 191 0.45 19.12 3.71
C LEU A 191 0.74 19.87 2.42
N ARG A 192 0.33 21.15 2.31
CA ARG A 192 0.58 22.01 1.15
C ARG A 192 2.06 22.02 0.78
N ASP A 193 2.94 22.27 1.75
CA ASP A 193 4.40 22.32 1.51
C ASP A 193 4.94 20.99 0.96
N ARG A 194 4.30 19.86 1.29
CA ARG A 194 4.69 18.52 0.85
C ARG A 194 4.21 18.18 -0.55
N VAL A 195 3.00 18.61 -0.91
CA VAL A 195 2.33 18.20 -2.15
C VAL A 195 2.38 19.25 -3.27
N ALA A 196 2.78 20.48 -2.93
CA ALA A 196 2.92 21.56 -3.92
C ALA A 196 3.91 21.19 -5.03
N GLY A 197 3.52 21.47 -6.27
CA GLY A 197 4.33 21.20 -7.48
C GLY A 197 4.38 19.73 -7.89
N LYS A 198 3.71 18.82 -7.19
CA LYS A 198 3.68 17.39 -7.49
C LYS A 198 2.42 16.98 -8.23
N LEU A 199 2.48 15.79 -8.83
CA LEU A 199 1.32 15.15 -9.45
C LEU A 199 0.55 14.33 -8.42
N ALA A 200 -0.78 14.28 -8.56
CA ALA A 200 -1.64 13.51 -7.68
C ALA A 200 -2.72 12.75 -8.43
N THR A 201 -3.11 11.61 -7.85
CA THR A 201 -4.39 10.97 -8.16
C THR A 201 -5.40 11.36 -7.09
N GLY A 202 -6.48 12.02 -7.48
CA GLY A 202 -7.63 12.22 -6.61
C GLY A 202 -8.40 10.93 -6.43
N MET A 203 -9.04 10.76 -5.28
CA MET A 203 -9.96 9.66 -5.04
C MET A 203 -11.14 10.11 -4.20
N CYS A 204 -12.28 9.44 -4.38
CA CYS A 204 -13.42 9.59 -3.49
C CYS A 204 -14.16 8.28 -3.26
N ASP A 205 -14.76 8.17 -2.08
CA ASP A 205 -15.57 7.03 -1.69
C ASP A 205 -16.66 7.45 -0.68
N GLY A 206 -17.72 6.68 -0.61
CA GLY A 206 -18.88 6.90 0.24
C GLY A 206 -18.85 6.05 1.51
N TRP A 207 -19.26 6.64 2.64
CA TRP A 207 -19.41 5.91 3.90
C TRP A 207 -20.61 6.40 4.68
N LYS A 208 -21.33 5.47 5.33
CA LYS A 208 -22.39 5.82 6.28
C LYS A 208 -21.86 5.68 7.70
N ASN A 209 -21.98 6.74 8.48
CA ASN A 209 -21.56 6.70 9.88
C ASN A 209 -22.60 5.99 10.77
N ILE A 210 -22.23 5.75 12.02
CA ILE A 210 -23.10 5.16 13.06
C ILE A 210 -24.38 5.96 13.35
N THR A 211 -24.42 7.24 12.97
CA THR A 211 -25.64 8.08 13.03
C THR A 211 -26.43 8.07 11.72
N ARG A 212 -26.11 7.15 10.81
CA ARG A 212 -26.69 7.00 9.45
C ARG A 212 -26.48 8.23 8.54
N ALA A 213 -25.54 9.11 8.87
CA ALA A 213 -25.15 10.23 8.01
C ALA A 213 -24.32 9.70 6.83
N SER A 214 -24.63 10.16 5.62
CA SER A 214 -23.94 9.80 4.40
C SER A 214 -22.77 10.75 4.19
N LEU A 215 -21.55 10.23 4.22
CA LEU A 215 -20.32 10.98 4.04
C LEU A 215 -19.65 10.59 2.74
N ILE A 216 -19.03 11.56 2.07
CA ILE A 216 -18.16 11.34 0.92
C ILE A 216 -16.78 11.82 1.32
N ALA A 217 -15.82 10.89 1.43
CA ALA A 217 -14.44 11.25 1.64
C ALA A 217 -13.78 11.57 0.30
N CYS A 218 -12.94 12.60 0.29
CA CYS A 218 -12.06 12.90 -0.82
C CYS A 218 -10.62 12.97 -0.31
N MET A 219 -9.73 12.40 -1.10
CA MET A 219 -8.31 12.28 -0.79
C MET A 219 -7.48 12.48 -2.06
N ILE A 220 -6.19 12.75 -1.89
CA ILE A 220 -5.21 12.74 -2.97
C ILE A 220 -4.07 11.78 -2.62
N THR A 221 -3.59 11.01 -3.59
CA THR A 221 -2.36 10.24 -3.46
C THR A 221 -1.23 10.98 -4.16
N VAL A 222 -0.16 11.27 -3.43
CA VAL A 222 1.07 11.92 -3.90
C VAL A 222 2.25 11.11 -3.41
N ASP A 223 3.20 10.79 -4.30
CA ASP A 223 4.38 9.97 -3.97
C ASP A 223 4.04 8.70 -3.17
N GLU A 224 3.03 7.94 -3.63
CA GLU A 224 2.55 6.69 -2.99
C GLU A 224 1.96 6.89 -1.58
N GLN A 225 1.62 8.13 -1.18
CA GLN A 225 0.99 8.46 0.11
C GLN A 225 -0.37 9.13 -0.07
N ALA A 226 -1.38 8.57 0.58
CA ALA A 226 -2.74 9.11 0.57
C ALA A 226 -2.92 10.18 1.66
N HIS A 227 -3.40 11.35 1.26
CA HIS A 227 -3.66 12.51 2.11
C HIS A 227 -5.13 12.91 2.02
N ILE A 228 -5.75 13.18 3.16
CA ILE A 228 -7.13 13.68 3.20
C ILE A 228 -7.17 15.10 2.66
N THR A 229 -8.05 15.37 1.71
CA THR A 229 -8.38 16.75 1.30
C THR A 229 -9.57 17.24 2.12
N LYS A 230 -10.71 16.56 2.01
CA LYS A 230 -11.96 16.99 2.63
C LYS A 230 -12.95 15.83 2.76
N ILE A 231 -13.81 15.91 3.76
CA ILE A 231 -14.94 14.99 3.97
C ILE A 231 -16.22 15.82 3.86
N TYR A 232 -17.12 15.38 2.99
CA TYR A 232 -18.39 16.05 2.68
C TYR A 232 -19.54 15.33 3.35
N ASP A 233 -20.43 16.08 4.00
CA ASP A 233 -21.71 15.56 4.47
C ASP A 233 -22.73 15.63 3.33
N ALA A 234 -23.06 14.47 2.78
CA ALA A 234 -24.01 14.29 1.69
C ALA A 234 -25.39 13.81 2.19
N SER A 235 -25.65 13.80 3.50
CA SER A 235 -26.89 13.28 4.07
C SER A 235 -28.14 14.00 3.58
N GLY A 236 -28.02 15.30 3.28
CA GLY A 236 -29.11 16.13 2.73
C GLY A 236 -29.21 16.13 1.21
N SER A 237 -28.36 15.38 0.51
CA SER A 237 -28.28 15.37 -0.95
C SER A 237 -28.75 14.04 -1.54
N ARG A 238 -29.35 14.10 -2.72
CA ARG A 238 -29.63 12.88 -3.49
C ARG A 238 -28.30 12.26 -3.95
N LYS A 239 -28.21 10.93 -3.89
CA LYS A 239 -27.10 10.17 -4.46
C LYS A 239 -27.23 10.15 -5.98
N THR A 240 -26.65 11.14 -6.65
CA THR A 240 -26.67 11.26 -8.11
C THR A 240 -25.27 11.56 -8.61
N ALA A 241 -24.98 11.11 -9.84
CA ALA A 241 -23.72 11.38 -10.51
C ALA A 241 -23.40 12.88 -10.60
N LYS A 242 -24.43 13.73 -10.76
CA LYS A 242 -24.29 15.20 -10.81
C LYS A 242 -23.82 15.79 -9.49
N ASN A 243 -24.38 15.34 -8.37
CA ASN A 243 -23.99 15.83 -7.04
C ASN A 243 -22.57 15.37 -6.70
N LEU A 244 -22.26 14.10 -6.99
CA LEU A 244 -20.91 13.57 -6.81
C LEU A 244 -19.88 14.33 -7.68
N LEU A 245 -20.20 14.60 -8.94
CA LEU A 245 -19.35 15.38 -9.83
C LEU A 245 -19.07 16.79 -9.28
N SER A 246 -20.07 17.45 -8.70
CA SER A 246 -19.87 18.76 -8.07
C SER A 246 -18.86 18.70 -6.93
N ILE A 247 -18.92 17.66 -6.10
CA ILE A 247 -17.96 17.43 -5.00
C ILE A 247 -16.57 17.19 -5.56
N VAL A 248 -16.45 16.34 -6.59
CA VAL A 248 -15.17 16.03 -7.24
C VAL A 248 -14.53 17.28 -7.84
N LEU A 249 -15.28 18.09 -8.60
CA LEU A 249 -14.77 19.33 -9.19
C LEU A 249 -14.32 20.34 -8.13
N GLU A 250 -15.05 20.46 -7.01
CA GLU A 250 -14.65 21.31 -5.89
C GLU A 250 -13.32 20.84 -5.27
N ASN A 251 -13.11 19.52 -5.13
CA ASN A 251 -11.87 18.97 -4.61
C ASN A 251 -10.71 19.13 -5.58
N ILE A 252 -10.92 18.94 -6.88
CA ILE A 252 -9.87 19.17 -7.88
C ILE A 252 -9.42 20.63 -7.79
N LYS A 253 -10.37 21.57 -7.77
CA LYS A 253 -10.08 22.98 -7.58
C LYS A 253 -9.30 23.23 -6.29
N TYR A 254 -9.74 22.66 -5.16
CA TYR A 254 -9.02 22.80 -3.88
C TYR A 254 -7.58 22.27 -3.95
N ALA A 255 -7.37 21.08 -4.54
CA ALA A 255 -6.03 20.52 -4.68
C ALA A 255 -5.12 21.40 -5.56
N GLU A 256 -5.64 21.93 -6.65
CA GLU A 256 -4.87 22.75 -7.60
C GLU A 256 -4.60 24.16 -7.06
N THR A 257 -5.60 24.82 -6.46
CA THR A 257 -5.47 26.21 -6.01
C THR A 257 -4.94 26.34 -4.59
N GLU A 258 -5.40 25.50 -3.67
CA GLU A 258 -5.04 25.60 -2.25
C GLU A 258 -3.87 24.72 -1.86
N LEU A 259 -3.65 23.57 -2.51
CA LEU A 259 -2.50 22.72 -2.21
C LEU A 259 -1.35 22.89 -3.22
N GLY A 260 -1.63 23.49 -4.38
CA GLY A 260 -0.64 23.67 -5.44
C GLY A 260 -0.24 22.37 -6.13
N THR A 261 -1.10 21.35 -6.08
CA THR A 261 -0.87 20.01 -6.63
C THR A 261 -1.63 19.84 -7.94
N THR A 262 -1.03 19.18 -8.93
CA THR A 262 -1.71 18.91 -10.19
C THR A 262 -2.43 17.57 -10.16
N ILE A 263 -3.75 17.57 -10.35
CA ILE A 263 -4.52 16.33 -10.47
C ILE A 263 -4.29 15.73 -11.86
N VAL A 264 -3.86 14.48 -11.93
CA VAL A 264 -3.62 13.75 -13.19
C VAL A 264 -4.61 12.62 -13.44
N ALA A 265 -5.24 12.13 -12.38
CA ALA A 265 -6.27 11.11 -12.44
C ALA A 265 -7.29 11.26 -11.30
N TRP A 266 -8.48 10.67 -11.47
CA TRP A 266 -9.50 10.59 -10.43
C TRP A 266 -10.11 9.18 -10.33
N CYS A 267 -9.88 8.52 -9.21
CA CYS A 267 -10.34 7.16 -8.92
C CYS A 267 -11.59 7.15 -8.03
N SER A 268 -12.58 6.31 -8.34
CA SER A 268 -13.70 6.03 -7.43
C SER A 268 -14.20 4.59 -7.58
N ASP A 269 -15.06 4.15 -6.67
CA ASP A 269 -15.71 2.84 -6.69
C ASP A 269 -16.52 2.57 -7.97
N ALA A 270 -16.91 1.33 -8.21
CA ALA A 270 -17.57 0.92 -9.45
C ALA A 270 -19.10 1.13 -9.45
N SER A 271 -19.67 1.79 -8.43
CA SER A 271 -21.11 2.05 -8.36
C SER A 271 -21.60 2.86 -9.58
N GLY A 272 -22.88 2.69 -9.95
CA GLY A 272 -23.45 3.33 -11.14
C GLY A 272 -23.34 4.86 -11.13
N GLU A 273 -23.57 5.49 -9.97
CA GLU A 273 -23.43 6.92 -9.77
C GLU A 273 -21.97 7.41 -9.94
N SER A 274 -21.01 6.68 -9.37
CA SER A 274 -19.57 6.95 -9.51
C SER A 274 -19.10 6.75 -10.94
N ARG A 275 -19.61 5.73 -11.62
CA ARG A 275 -19.32 5.48 -13.03
C ARG A 275 -19.81 6.61 -13.92
N SER A 276 -21.07 7.01 -13.81
CA SER A 276 -21.63 8.14 -14.57
C SER A 276 -20.88 9.44 -14.25
N MET A 277 -20.47 9.64 -12.99
CA MET A 277 -19.60 10.75 -12.60
C MET A 277 -18.25 10.71 -13.32
N ARG A 278 -17.54 9.57 -13.35
CA ARG A 278 -16.25 9.44 -14.05
C ARG A 278 -16.37 9.75 -15.54
N HIS A 279 -17.43 9.30 -16.21
CA HIS A 279 -17.68 9.61 -17.62
C HIS A 279 -17.88 11.12 -17.81
N LYS A 280 -18.72 11.76 -17.00
CA LYS A 280 -18.98 13.21 -17.06
C LYS A 280 -17.72 14.02 -16.75
N LEU A 281 -16.92 13.60 -15.78
CA LEU A 281 -15.63 14.21 -15.45
C LEU A 281 -14.67 14.12 -16.63
N TYR A 282 -14.55 12.94 -17.25
CA TYR A 282 -13.73 12.74 -18.43
C TYR A 282 -14.15 13.64 -19.60
N THR A 283 -15.46 13.80 -19.84
CA THR A 283 -15.97 14.70 -20.87
C THR A 283 -15.57 16.16 -20.61
N GLN A 284 -15.57 16.61 -19.36
CA GLN A 284 -15.20 17.97 -18.99
C GLN A 284 -13.69 18.19 -18.93
N MET A 285 -12.93 17.16 -18.54
CA MET A 285 -11.49 17.22 -18.29
C MET A 285 -10.78 16.04 -18.97
N PRO A 286 -10.74 16.01 -20.31
CA PRO A 286 -10.25 14.85 -21.08
C PRO A 286 -8.76 14.56 -20.86
N TYR A 287 -8.00 15.51 -20.32
CA TYR A 287 -6.60 15.30 -19.94
C TYR A 287 -6.44 14.43 -18.68
N LEU A 288 -7.50 14.19 -17.90
CA LEU A 288 -7.48 13.29 -16.75
C LEU A 288 -7.66 11.83 -17.19
N VAL A 289 -7.09 10.91 -16.41
CA VAL A 289 -7.47 9.49 -16.43
C VAL A 289 -8.48 9.26 -15.31
N THR A 290 -9.59 8.58 -15.59
CA THR A 290 -10.65 8.33 -14.60
C THR A 290 -10.81 6.82 -14.39
N PRO A 291 -9.85 6.16 -13.70
CA PRO A 291 -9.91 4.72 -13.50
C PRO A 291 -10.99 4.34 -12.48
N ASP A 292 -11.50 3.12 -12.61
CA ASP A 292 -12.25 2.46 -11.54
C ASP A 292 -11.28 2.10 -10.39
N CYS A 293 -11.80 1.90 -9.18
CA CYS A 293 -11.02 1.35 -8.09
C CYS A 293 -10.79 -0.15 -8.29
N TYR A 294 -9.55 -0.55 -8.56
CA TYR A 294 -9.19 -1.96 -8.77
C TYR A 294 -8.99 -2.75 -7.46
N ALA A 295 -9.04 -2.09 -6.30
CA ALA A 295 -9.16 -2.76 -5.02
C ALA A 295 -10.54 -3.45 -4.87
N HIS A 296 -11.59 -2.82 -5.42
CA HIS A 296 -12.94 -3.39 -5.49
C HIS A 296 -13.00 -4.39 -6.65
N GLN A 297 -12.45 -5.60 -6.45
CA GLN A 297 -12.39 -6.62 -7.49
C GLN A 297 -13.74 -7.32 -7.71
N ALA A 298 -14.60 -6.71 -8.53
CA ALA A 298 -15.96 -7.16 -8.80
C ALA A 298 -16.13 -8.58 -9.45
N ILE A 299 -15.02 -9.31 -9.66
CA ILE A 299 -14.99 -10.66 -10.24
C ILE A 299 -15.60 -11.72 -9.30
N VAL A 300 -15.42 -11.62 -7.97
CA VAL A 300 -15.99 -12.62 -7.04
C VAL A 300 -17.52 -12.59 -7.07
N GLY A 301 -18.09 -11.39 -7.18
CA GLY A 301 -19.52 -11.16 -7.33
C GLY A 301 -20.04 -11.76 -8.63
N ASP A 302 -19.31 -11.60 -9.75
CA ASP A 302 -19.66 -12.24 -11.03
C ASP A 302 -19.72 -13.77 -10.90
N ILE A 303 -18.76 -14.36 -10.19
CA ILE A 303 -18.71 -15.80 -9.91
C ILE A 303 -19.92 -16.21 -9.07
N PHE A 304 -20.23 -15.53 -7.97
CA PHE A 304 -21.39 -15.86 -7.14
C PHE A 304 -22.73 -15.61 -7.84
N LYS A 305 -22.80 -14.63 -8.74
CA LYS A 305 -23.98 -14.35 -9.55
C LYS A 305 -24.26 -15.45 -10.57
N ARG A 306 -23.21 -15.95 -11.23
CA ARG A 306 -23.33 -16.84 -12.40
C ARG A 306 -23.11 -18.32 -12.09
N VAL A 307 -22.44 -18.65 -10.99
CA VAL A 307 -22.13 -20.03 -10.57
C VAL A 307 -22.88 -20.34 -9.28
N ASN A 308 -24.08 -20.94 -9.39
CA ASN A 308 -24.97 -21.14 -8.25
C ASN A 308 -24.36 -22.04 -7.15
N THR A 309 -23.56 -23.04 -7.53
CA THR A 309 -22.85 -23.91 -6.56
C THR A 309 -21.89 -23.11 -5.67
N MET A 310 -21.20 -22.11 -6.22
CA MET A 310 -20.32 -21.22 -5.47
C MET A 310 -21.11 -20.31 -4.51
N LYS A 311 -22.27 -19.83 -4.94
CA LYS A 311 -23.19 -19.05 -4.08
C LYS A 311 -23.70 -19.90 -2.92
N GLU A 312 -24.16 -21.11 -3.19
CA GLU A 312 -24.73 -22.01 -2.17
C GLU A 312 -23.69 -22.43 -1.14
N VAL A 313 -22.47 -22.82 -1.56
CA VAL A 313 -21.42 -23.19 -0.61
C VAL A 313 -20.98 -21.99 0.25
N ALA A 314 -20.94 -20.78 -0.31
CA ALA A 314 -20.63 -19.57 0.44
C ALA A 314 -21.71 -19.26 1.50
N ILE A 315 -22.99 -19.41 1.17
CA ILE A 315 -24.10 -19.26 2.12
C ILE A 315 -23.96 -20.27 3.26
N ARG A 316 -23.78 -21.56 2.93
CA ARG A 316 -23.63 -22.64 3.93
C ARG A 316 -22.43 -22.41 4.85
N ALA A 317 -21.28 -22.03 4.28
CA ALA A 317 -20.07 -21.72 5.05
C ALA A 317 -20.30 -20.57 6.03
N ASN A 318 -20.93 -19.47 5.58
CA ASN A 318 -21.23 -18.33 6.43
C ASN A 318 -22.25 -18.69 7.52
N THR A 319 -23.24 -19.54 7.22
CA THR A 319 -24.18 -20.05 8.23
C THR A 319 -23.47 -20.80 9.35
N VAL A 320 -22.50 -21.67 9.03
CA VAL A 320 -21.68 -22.38 10.05
C VAL A 320 -20.91 -21.37 10.91
N VAL A 321 -20.21 -20.41 10.28
CA VAL A 321 -19.42 -19.41 11.00
C VAL A 321 -20.27 -18.55 11.92
N LYS A 322 -21.37 -17.98 11.40
CA LYS A 322 -22.28 -17.14 12.17
C LYS A 322 -22.88 -17.88 13.35
N TRP A 323 -23.31 -19.13 13.15
CA TRP A 323 -23.91 -19.91 14.22
C TRP A 323 -22.93 -20.12 15.38
N PHE A 324 -21.69 -20.53 15.13
CA PHE A 324 -20.73 -20.65 16.23
C PHE A 324 -20.42 -19.30 16.88
N ARG A 325 -20.21 -18.23 16.09
CA ARG A 325 -19.88 -16.91 16.63
C ARG A 325 -21.00 -16.30 17.51
N ASN A 326 -22.26 -16.58 17.19
CA ASN A 326 -23.40 -16.05 17.94
C ASN A 326 -23.74 -16.84 19.21
N HIS A 327 -23.13 -18.01 19.42
CA HIS A 327 -23.41 -18.84 20.58
C HIS A 327 -22.13 -19.13 21.37
N SER A 328 -21.93 -18.40 22.47
CA SER A 328 -20.69 -18.43 23.25
C SER A 328 -20.32 -19.82 23.78
N TYR A 329 -21.32 -20.60 24.22
CA TYR A 329 -21.09 -21.95 24.75
C TYR A 329 -20.64 -22.94 23.65
N PRO A 330 -21.36 -23.12 22.52
CA PRO A 330 -20.85 -23.88 21.37
C PRO A 330 -19.49 -23.41 20.85
N LEU A 331 -19.22 -22.10 20.86
CA LEU A 331 -17.93 -21.54 20.45
C LEU A 331 -16.80 -21.99 21.38
N ASP A 332 -17.01 -21.96 22.70
CA ASP A 332 -16.00 -22.42 23.65
C ASP A 332 -15.72 -23.91 23.51
N MET A 333 -16.76 -24.72 23.30
CA MET A 333 -16.58 -26.15 23.02
C MET A 333 -15.77 -26.38 21.73
N LEU A 334 -16.01 -25.60 20.67
CA LEU A 334 -15.18 -25.63 19.47
C LEU A 334 -13.72 -25.27 19.78
N ARG A 335 -13.47 -24.27 20.63
CA ARG A 335 -12.11 -23.91 21.07
C ARG A 335 -11.45 -25.05 21.84
N GLN A 336 -12.18 -25.79 22.68
CA GLN A 336 -11.68 -26.99 23.36
C GLN A 336 -11.31 -28.09 22.36
N CYS A 337 -12.20 -28.42 21.41
CA CYS A 337 -11.90 -29.36 20.32
C CYS A 337 -10.64 -28.94 19.54
N GLN A 338 -10.46 -27.65 19.25
CA GLN A 338 -9.27 -27.14 18.57
C GLN A 338 -7.99 -27.28 19.41
N ARG A 339 -8.04 -26.99 20.72
CA ARG A 339 -6.88 -27.19 21.63
C ARG A 339 -6.45 -28.65 21.66
N GLU A 340 -7.39 -29.58 21.68
CA GLU A 340 -7.09 -31.03 21.67
C GLU A 340 -6.50 -31.49 20.33
N GLU A 341 -7.07 -31.07 19.21
CA GLU A 341 -6.68 -31.55 17.87
C GLU A 341 -5.40 -30.87 17.35
N TYR A 342 -5.21 -29.58 17.67
CA TYR A 342 -4.18 -28.75 17.03
C TYR A 342 -3.21 -28.09 18.02
N GLY A 343 -3.53 -28.06 19.33
CA GLY A 343 -2.74 -27.34 20.34
C GLY A 343 -2.84 -25.81 20.25
N THR A 344 -3.64 -25.27 19.31
CA THR A 344 -3.84 -23.84 19.09
C THR A 344 -5.32 -23.55 18.83
N ILE A 345 -5.75 -22.31 19.04
CA ILE A 345 -7.10 -21.86 18.69
C ILE A 345 -7.02 -20.98 17.45
N LEU A 346 -7.80 -21.32 16.44
CA LEU A 346 -8.02 -20.50 15.27
C LEU A 346 -9.41 -19.86 15.33
N ALA A 347 -9.41 -18.53 15.23
CA ALA A 347 -10.62 -17.69 15.15
C ALA A 347 -11.50 -18.05 13.95
N LEU A 348 -12.83 -18.01 14.07
CA LEU A 348 -13.69 -18.16 12.88
C LEU A 348 -13.85 -16.82 12.17
N ILE A 349 -13.41 -16.77 10.90
CA ILE A 349 -13.47 -15.54 10.09
C ILE A 349 -14.84 -15.43 9.44
N GLN A 350 -15.60 -14.41 9.85
CA GLN A 350 -16.85 -14.04 9.19
C GLN A 350 -16.53 -13.15 7.98
N PRO A 351 -17.03 -13.48 6.78
CA PRO A 351 -16.86 -12.62 5.62
C PRO A 351 -17.60 -11.30 5.85
N VAL A 352 -16.90 -10.18 5.65
CA VAL A 352 -17.44 -8.81 5.73
C VAL A 352 -17.63 -8.28 4.31
N ILE A 353 -18.72 -7.53 4.10
CA ILE A 353 -19.17 -7.00 2.80
C ILE A 353 -18.05 -6.23 2.07
N THR A 354 -17.27 -5.45 2.81
CA THR A 354 -16.31 -4.49 2.24
C THR A 354 -14.98 -5.11 1.82
N ARG A 355 -14.73 -6.40 2.08
CA ARG A 355 -13.45 -7.04 1.75
C ARG A 355 -13.66 -8.41 1.12
N TRP A 356 -13.47 -8.45 -0.19
CA TRP A 356 -13.64 -9.59 -1.08
C TRP A 356 -12.71 -10.76 -0.71
N THR A 357 -11.53 -10.45 -0.14
CA THR A 357 -10.59 -11.41 0.44
C THR A 357 -11.21 -12.19 1.59
N ALA A 358 -12.18 -11.63 2.32
CA ALA A 358 -12.78 -12.25 3.49
C ALA A 358 -13.52 -13.56 3.17
N HIS A 359 -14.08 -13.71 1.97
CA HIS A 359 -14.66 -14.99 1.54
C HIS A 359 -13.61 -16.08 1.39
N TYR A 360 -12.46 -15.76 0.79
CA TYR A 360 -11.32 -16.68 0.72
C TYR A 360 -10.76 -16.99 2.12
N CYS A 361 -10.61 -15.98 2.98
CA CYS A 361 -10.09 -16.13 4.33
C CYS A 361 -11.02 -17.00 5.18
N SER A 362 -12.34 -16.77 5.10
CA SER A 362 -13.38 -17.56 5.76
C SER A 362 -13.35 -19.02 5.30
N ALA A 363 -13.30 -19.27 3.99
CA ALA A 363 -13.23 -20.63 3.45
C ALA A 363 -11.96 -21.36 3.91
N THR A 364 -10.81 -20.68 3.84
CA THR A 364 -9.52 -21.23 4.26
C THR A 364 -9.55 -21.60 5.73
N ARG A 365 -10.06 -20.70 6.59
CA ARG A 365 -10.16 -20.93 8.03
C ARG A 365 -11.11 -22.07 8.40
N LEU A 366 -12.25 -22.18 7.72
CA LEU A 366 -13.16 -23.30 7.93
C LEU A 366 -12.50 -24.64 7.56
N LEU A 367 -11.75 -24.69 6.46
CA LEU A 367 -10.99 -25.88 6.07
C LEU A 367 -9.90 -26.24 7.10
N GLU A 368 -9.20 -25.24 7.65
CA GLU A 368 -8.22 -25.44 8.74
C GLU A 368 -8.87 -25.99 10.02
N THR A 369 -10.08 -25.54 10.33
CA THR A 369 -10.84 -25.96 11.53
C THR A 369 -11.73 -27.19 11.30
N MET A 370 -11.71 -27.78 10.10
CA MET A 370 -12.59 -28.88 9.69
C MET A 370 -12.61 -30.05 10.67
N LYS A 371 -11.43 -30.55 11.08
CA LYS A 371 -11.36 -31.72 11.98
C LYS A 371 -11.96 -31.40 13.34
N ALA A 372 -11.61 -30.26 13.93
CA ALA A 372 -12.18 -29.83 15.21
C ALA A 372 -13.70 -29.66 15.13
N LEU A 373 -14.24 -29.08 14.05
CA LEU A 373 -15.67 -28.97 13.82
C LEU A 373 -16.36 -30.34 13.74
N GLN A 374 -15.76 -31.30 13.01
CA GLN A 374 -16.27 -32.66 12.89
C GLN A 374 -16.24 -33.40 14.24
N VAL A 375 -15.15 -33.28 15.00
CA VAL A 375 -15.03 -33.85 16.35
C VAL A 375 -16.10 -33.28 17.28
N CYS A 376 -16.28 -31.96 17.27
CA CYS A 376 -17.31 -31.29 18.04
C CYS A 376 -18.72 -31.73 17.63
N ALA A 377 -18.99 -31.92 16.33
CA ALA A 377 -20.25 -32.46 15.84
C ALA A 377 -20.51 -33.91 16.30
N VAL A 378 -19.46 -34.71 16.53
CA VAL A 378 -19.59 -36.09 17.01
C VAL A 378 -19.77 -36.14 18.53
N ARG A 379 -18.99 -35.35 19.27
CA ARG A 379 -18.92 -35.44 20.74
C ARG A 379 -19.97 -34.60 21.46
N HIS A 380 -20.38 -33.47 20.88
CA HIS A 380 -21.02 -32.38 21.63
C HIS A 380 -22.31 -31.83 20.98
N GLU A 381 -22.79 -32.39 19.86
CA GLU A 381 -23.98 -31.86 19.16
C GLU A 381 -25.20 -31.73 20.09
N THR A 382 -25.51 -32.78 20.87
CA THR A 382 -26.71 -32.77 21.73
C THR A 382 -26.63 -31.65 22.78
N GLU A 383 -25.50 -31.55 23.47
CA GLU A 383 -25.23 -30.54 24.49
C GLU A 383 -25.24 -29.12 23.91
N MET A 384 -24.59 -28.91 22.77
CA MET A 384 -24.60 -27.62 22.07
C MET A 384 -26.02 -27.23 21.64
N LEU A 385 -26.79 -28.13 21.05
CA LEU A 385 -28.17 -27.85 20.61
C LEU A 385 -29.11 -27.56 21.79
N GLU A 386 -28.89 -28.18 22.96
CA GLU A 386 -29.67 -27.90 24.16
C GLU A 386 -29.33 -26.55 24.79
N SER A 387 -28.07 -26.12 24.69
CA SER A 387 -27.61 -24.82 25.22
C SER A 387 -28.18 -23.60 24.48
N VAL A 388 -28.56 -23.77 23.21
CA VAL A 388 -28.96 -22.67 22.32
C VAL A 388 -30.44 -22.31 22.46
N GLY A 389 -31.29 -23.24 22.89
CA GLY A 389 -32.70 -22.95 23.11
C GLY A 389 -33.63 -24.16 23.07
N SER A 390 -34.93 -23.89 23.19
CA SER A 390 -35.96 -24.94 23.16
C SER A 390 -35.96 -25.69 21.83
N ALA A 391 -36.50 -26.92 21.81
CA ALA A 391 -36.59 -27.76 20.60
C ALA A 391 -37.29 -27.10 19.39
N LYS A 392 -38.12 -26.08 19.63
CA LYS A 392 -38.89 -25.35 18.62
C LYS A 392 -38.24 -24.04 18.16
N SER A 393 -37.18 -23.59 18.85
CA SER A 393 -36.46 -22.35 18.52
C SER A 393 -35.84 -22.42 17.12
N GLU A 394 -35.82 -21.29 16.41
CA GLU A 394 -35.22 -21.21 15.07
C GLU A 394 -33.70 -21.40 15.15
N GLU A 395 -33.07 -20.95 16.23
CA GLU A 395 -31.64 -21.06 16.51
C GLU A 395 -31.21 -22.53 16.64
N ARG A 396 -32.04 -23.38 17.26
CA ARG A 396 -31.79 -24.82 17.35
C ARG A 396 -32.06 -25.56 16.04
N LYS A 397 -33.05 -25.12 15.25
CA LYS A 397 -33.26 -25.66 13.88
C LYS A 397 -32.07 -25.34 12.99
N LEU A 398 -31.57 -24.10 13.04
CA LEU A 398 -30.36 -23.66 12.35
C LEU A 398 -29.15 -24.47 12.81
N GLY A 399 -29.01 -24.72 14.12
CA GLY A 399 -27.96 -25.58 14.66
C GLY A 399 -27.97 -26.98 14.05
N LYS A 400 -29.14 -27.61 13.91
CA LYS A 400 -29.26 -28.94 13.25
C LYS A 400 -28.81 -28.88 11.78
N GLU A 401 -29.13 -27.80 11.07
CA GLU A 401 -28.67 -27.60 9.70
C GLU A 401 -27.14 -27.41 9.63
N VAL A 402 -26.56 -26.68 10.59
CA VAL A 402 -25.11 -26.50 10.74
C VAL A 402 -24.41 -27.84 10.93
N PHE A 403 -24.88 -28.68 11.86
CA PHE A 403 -24.30 -30.01 12.07
C PHE A 403 -24.48 -30.95 10.88
N ARG A 404 -25.62 -30.86 10.18
CA ARG A 404 -25.82 -31.57 8.90
C ARG A 404 -24.80 -31.13 7.85
N THR A 405 -24.51 -29.83 7.77
CA THR A 405 -23.50 -29.26 6.86
C THR A 405 -22.08 -29.71 7.24
N ILE A 406 -21.73 -29.71 8.52
CA ILE A 406 -20.40 -30.16 8.99
C ILE A 406 -20.17 -31.65 8.68
N ARG A 407 -21.20 -32.47 8.70
CA ARG A 407 -21.12 -33.91 8.37
C ARG A 407 -21.12 -34.21 6.88
N ASP A 408 -21.47 -33.24 6.04
CA ASP A 408 -21.62 -33.42 4.60
C ASP A 408 -20.24 -33.39 3.92
N PRO A 409 -19.74 -34.50 3.35
CA PRO A 409 -18.45 -34.51 2.66
C PRO A 409 -18.45 -33.66 1.37
N ASP A 410 -19.61 -33.50 0.74
CA ASP A 410 -19.78 -32.69 -0.47
C ASP A 410 -19.60 -31.20 -0.16
N PHE A 411 -20.11 -30.74 0.99
CA PHE A 411 -19.84 -29.38 1.49
C PHE A 411 -18.35 -29.06 1.57
N TRP A 412 -17.56 -29.93 2.21
CA TRP A 412 -16.11 -29.71 2.36
C TRP A 412 -15.37 -29.75 1.02
N SER A 413 -15.81 -30.64 0.12
CA SER A 413 -15.25 -30.73 -1.24
C SER A 413 -15.54 -29.47 -2.05
N GLN A 414 -16.77 -28.96 -1.99
CA GLN A 414 -17.16 -27.69 -2.64
C GLN A 414 -16.48 -26.48 -1.98
N LEU A 415 -16.28 -26.50 -0.67
CA LEU A 415 -15.59 -25.43 0.06
C LEU A 415 -14.12 -25.35 -0.35
N LEU A 416 -13.48 -26.51 -0.56
CA LEU A 416 -12.12 -26.58 -1.12
C LEU A 416 -12.07 -26.02 -2.53
N ILE A 417 -13.02 -26.37 -3.40
CA ILE A 417 -13.13 -25.80 -4.75
C ILE A 417 -13.29 -24.28 -4.68
N MET A 418 -14.14 -23.77 -3.78
CA MET A 418 -14.30 -22.34 -3.57
C MET A 418 -12.97 -21.68 -3.15
N GLN A 419 -12.26 -22.26 -2.18
CA GLN A 419 -10.98 -21.76 -1.70
C GLN A 419 -9.92 -21.70 -2.81
N ILE A 420 -9.78 -22.77 -3.59
CA ILE A 420 -8.84 -22.87 -4.71
C ILE A 420 -9.19 -21.82 -5.79
N SER A 421 -10.48 -21.67 -6.07
CA SER A 421 -11.00 -20.77 -7.11
C SER A 421 -10.85 -19.30 -6.74
N LEU A 422 -11.03 -18.93 -5.47
CA LEU A 422 -10.94 -17.54 -5.00
C LEU A 422 -9.51 -17.11 -4.68
N ARG A 423 -8.56 -18.03 -4.47
CA ARG A 423 -7.18 -17.71 -4.10
C ARG A 423 -6.48 -16.74 -5.06
N PRO A 424 -6.53 -16.91 -6.40
CA PRO A 424 -5.89 -15.95 -7.31
C PRO A 424 -6.45 -14.54 -7.16
N LEU A 425 -7.77 -14.40 -6.96
CA LEU A 425 -8.44 -13.12 -6.76
C LEU A 425 -8.03 -12.48 -5.43
N ALA A 426 -7.96 -13.25 -4.34
CA ALA A 426 -7.52 -12.74 -3.05
C ALA A 426 -6.08 -12.21 -3.07
N VAL A 427 -5.19 -12.85 -3.83
CA VAL A 427 -3.82 -12.38 -4.05
C VAL A 427 -3.80 -11.09 -4.87
N ALA A 428 -4.58 -11.03 -5.96
CA ALA A 428 -4.66 -9.84 -6.79
C ALA A 428 -5.25 -8.65 -6.02
N ALA A 429 -6.29 -8.84 -5.21
CA ALA A 429 -6.88 -7.80 -4.39
C ALA A 429 -5.86 -7.22 -3.39
N ASN A 430 -5.05 -8.09 -2.77
CA ASN A 430 -3.96 -7.65 -1.89
C ASN A 430 -2.90 -6.80 -2.59
N ILE A 431 -2.71 -6.96 -3.90
CA ILE A 431 -1.79 -6.13 -4.68
C ILE A 431 -2.46 -4.81 -5.07
N THR A 432 -3.73 -4.83 -5.47
CA THR A 432 -4.42 -3.65 -6.03
C THR A 432 -4.99 -2.69 -5.00
N GLN A 433 -5.01 -3.08 -3.72
CA GLN A 433 -5.45 -2.22 -2.60
C GLN A 433 -4.32 -1.40 -1.95
N GLU A 434 -3.07 -1.63 -2.34
CA GLU A 434 -1.93 -0.94 -1.76
C GLU A 434 -1.86 0.53 -2.21
N ALA A 435 -1.28 1.39 -1.36
CA ALA A 435 -1.20 2.83 -1.66
C ALA A 435 -0.21 3.16 -2.79
N ASP A 436 0.69 2.22 -3.11
CA ASP A 436 1.71 2.30 -4.14
C ASP A 436 1.33 1.53 -5.42
N THR A 437 0.09 1.05 -5.56
CA THR A 437 -0.37 0.38 -6.77
C THR A 437 -0.34 1.34 -7.96
N HIS A 438 0.33 0.95 -9.04
CA HIS A 438 0.36 1.67 -10.31
C HIS A 438 -0.52 1.00 -11.38
N LEU A 439 -0.76 1.69 -12.50
CA LEU A 439 -1.54 1.13 -13.63
C LEU A 439 -0.93 -0.15 -14.21
N ASP A 440 0.40 -0.28 -14.24
CA ASP A 440 1.08 -1.50 -14.69
C ASP A 440 0.90 -2.66 -13.71
N ASP A 441 0.92 -2.42 -12.39
CA ASP A 441 0.64 -3.45 -11.40
C ASP A 441 -0.76 -4.05 -11.58
N VAL A 442 -1.76 -3.19 -11.84
CA VAL A 442 -3.14 -3.62 -12.15
C VAL A 442 -3.19 -4.49 -13.40
N LEU A 443 -2.59 -4.04 -14.50
CA LEU A 443 -2.64 -4.79 -15.76
C LEU A 443 -1.88 -6.12 -15.67
N ILE A 444 -0.77 -6.17 -14.93
CA ILE A 444 -0.05 -7.43 -14.69
C ILE A 444 -0.83 -8.33 -13.72
N ALA A 445 -1.56 -7.78 -12.74
CA ALA A 445 -2.47 -8.56 -11.90
C ALA A 445 -3.59 -9.19 -12.74
N MET A 446 -4.22 -8.43 -13.65
CA MET A 446 -5.20 -8.96 -14.61
C MET A 446 -4.60 -10.05 -15.50
N CYS A 447 -3.35 -9.89 -15.94
CA CYS A 447 -2.61 -10.90 -16.70
C CYS A 447 -2.42 -12.19 -15.90
N ASN A 448 -1.96 -12.10 -14.66
CA ASN A 448 -1.76 -13.27 -13.79
C ASN A 448 -3.08 -13.99 -13.50
N LEU A 449 -4.18 -13.25 -13.31
CA LEU A 449 -5.52 -13.82 -13.16
C LEU A 449 -5.96 -14.54 -14.43
N TYR A 450 -5.84 -13.89 -15.59
CA TYR A 450 -6.21 -14.49 -16.87
C TYR A 450 -5.38 -15.77 -17.14
N TYR A 451 -4.08 -15.73 -16.86
CA TYR A 451 -3.20 -16.91 -16.94
C TYR A 451 -3.67 -18.03 -16.02
N ALA A 452 -3.95 -17.72 -14.74
CA ALA A 452 -4.40 -18.69 -13.75
C ALA A 452 -5.70 -19.38 -14.19
N TYR A 453 -6.70 -18.63 -14.64
CA TYR A 453 -7.97 -19.21 -15.09
C TYR A 453 -7.91 -19.88 -16.48
N SER A 454 -6.83 -19.66 -17.24
CA SER A 454 -6.63 -20.32 -18.54
C SER A 454 -5.85 -21.64 -18.44
N HIS A 455 -4.93 -21.76 -17.47
CA HIS A 455 -3.95 -22.86 -17.44
C HIS A 455 -4.10 -23.81 -16.24
N ARG A 456 -4.87 -23.43 -15.21
CA ARG A 456 -5.07 -24.27 -14.03
C ARG A 456 -6.19 -25.28 -14.27
N ASN A 457 -5.86 -26.56 -14.07
CA ASN A 457 -6.81 -27.67 -14.21
C ASN A 457 -7.55 -27.99 -12.90
N ASP A 458 -7.11 -27.42 -11.78
CA ASP A 458 -7.73 -27.61 -10.46
C ASP A 458 -8.88 -26.64 -10.18
N ILE A 459 -9.13 -25.69 -11.09
CA ILE A 459 -10.29 -24.79 -11.04
C ILE A 459 -11.34 -25.30 -12.06
N PRO A 460 -12.62 -25.43 -11.65
CA PRO A 460 -13.69 -25.83 -12.56
C PRO A 460 -13.82 -24.92 -13.79
N LYS A 461 -14.00 -25.53 -14.97
CA LYS A 461 -14.08 -24.80 -16.25
C LYS A 461 -15.17 -23.73 -16.29
N GLU A 462 -16.30 -23.97 -15.64
CA GLU A 462 -17.39 -23.01 -15.52
C GLU A 462 -16.93 -21.73 -14.80
N ILE A 463 -16.23 -21.88 -13.66
CA ILE A 463 -15.67 -20.76 -12.90
C ILE A 463 -14.60 -20.04 -13.73
N CYS A 464 -13.72 -20.78 -14.40
CA CYS A 464 -12.72 -20.21 -15.30
C CYS A 464 -13.35 -19.33 -16.39
N ALA A 465 -14.41 -19.82 -17.04
CA ALA A 465 -15.11 -19.07 -18.09
C ALA A 465 -15.72 -17.78 -17.56
N VAL A 466 -16.36 -17.82 -16.37
CA VAL A 466 -16.94 -16.63 -15.73
C VAL A 466 -15.85 -15.62 -15.36
N ALA A 467 -14.75 -16.06 -14.73
CA ALA A 467 -13.64 -15.19 -14.38
C ALA A 467 -12.96 -14.56 -15.62
N GLN A 468 -12.75 -15.31 -16.69
CA GLN A 468 -12.17 -14.80 -17.93
C GLN A 468 -13.07 -13.76 -18.61
N ASP A 469 -14.37 -14.05 -18.71
CA ASP A 469 -15.36 -13.13 -19.27
C ASP A 469 -15.47 -11.83 -18.46
N SER A 470 -15.46 -11.97 -17.13
CA SER A 470 -15.44 -10.88 -16.16
C SER A 470 -14.18 -9.99 -16.30
N LEU A 471 -13.00 -10.59 -16.47
CA LEU A 471 -11.74 -9.88 -16.73
C LEU A 471 -11.73 -9.16 -18.08
N CYS A 472 -12.17 -9.85 -19.14
CA CYS A 472 -12.25 -9.29 -20.49
C CYS A 472 -13.24 -8.11 -20.56
N THR A 473 -14.39 -8.23 -19.88
CA THR A 473 -15.40 -7.17 -19.79
C THR A 473 -14.81 -5.93 -19.14
N ARG A 474 -14.14 -6.08 -17.99
CA ARG A 474 -13.48 -4.96 -17.31
C ARG A 474 -12.40 -4.34 -18.19
N TRP A 475 -11.54 -5.14 -18.81
CA TRP A 475 -10.54 -4.63 -19.74
C TRP A 475 -11.16 -3.86 -20.91
N SER A 476 -12.30 -4.29 -21.45
CA SER A 476 -12.95 -3.59 -22.58
C SER A 476 -13.41 -2.17 -22.23
N LYS A 477 -13.75 -1.92 -20.95
CA LYS A 477 -14.27 -0.65 -20.43
C LYS A 477 -13.19 0.39 -20.15
N VAL A 478 -11.92 -0.01 -20.05
CA VAL A 478 -10.87 0.88 -19.53
C VAL A 478 -10.22 1.69 -20.64
N ASP A 479 -9.64 2.82 -20.23
CA ASP A 479 -8.77 3.62 -21.07
C ASP A 479 -7.44 2.86 -21.29
N HIS A 480 -7.31 2.13 -22.41
CA HIS A 480 -6.18 1.21 -22.66
C HIS A 480 -4.83 1.91 -22.72
N ASP A 481 -4.77 3.08 -23.37
CA ASP A 481 -3.52 3.76 -23.68
C ASP A 481 -2.70 4.06 -22.41
N PRO A 482 -3.27 4.64 -21.31
CA PRO A 482 -2.54 4.83 -20.06
C PRO A 482 -1.98 3.54 -19.44
N PHE A 483 -2.72 2.44 -19.43
CA PHE A 483 -2.24 1.17 -18.85
C PHE A 483 -1.10 0.58 -19.67
N ILE A 484 -1.25 0.53 -20.99
CA ILE A 484 -0.22 0.05 -21.92
C ILE A 484 1.02 0.95 -21.86
N GLY A 485 0.80 2.27 -21.86
CA GLY A 485 1.85 3.27 -21.73
C GLY A 485 2.64 3.11 -20.44
N THR A 486 1.97 2.86 -19.32
CA THR A 486 2.62 2.67 -18.00
C THR A 486 3.51 1.43 -17.98
N ILE A 487 3.04 0.30 -18.53
CA ILE A 487 3.91 -0.89 -18.70
C ILE A 487 5.12 -0.55 -19.56
N TYR A 488 4.91 0.14 -20.67
CA TYR A 488 5.98 0.42 -21.61
C TYR A 488 7.05 1.32 -20.99
N VAL A 489 6.66 2.39 -20.29
CA VAL A 489 7.60 3.30 -19.60
C VAL A 489 8.18 2.75 -18.29
N ASN A 490 7.83 1.51 -17.91
CA ASN A 490 8.52 0.82 -16.83
C ASN A 490 9.81 0.14 -17.35
N PRO A 491 11.02 0.58 -16.91
CA PRO A 491 12.28 0.06 -17.43
C PRO A 491 12.52 -1.42 -17.10
N LEU A 492 11.78 -1.99 -16.14
CA LEU A 492 11.85 -3.40 -15.80
C LEU A 492 11.27 -4.32 -16.87
N TYR A 493 10.36 -3.78 -17.70
CA TYR A 493 9.58 -4.53 -18.68
C TYR A 493 9.83 -4.04 -20.11
N ARG A 494 9.64 -2.74 -20.35
CA ARG A 494 9.59 -2.14 -21.69
C ARG A 494 8.59 -2.87 -22.59
N TYR A 495 8.83 -2.88 -23.91
CA TYR A 495 7.96 -3.57 -24.87
C TYR A 495 8.08 -5.11 -24.81
N HIS A 496 9.07 -5.64 -24.08
CA HIS A 496 9.36 -7.08 -24.05
C HIS A 496 8.32 -7.91 -23.28
N LEU A 497 7.48 -7.25 -22.48
CA LEU A 497 6.40 -7.94 -21.76
C LEU A 497 5.21 -8.24 -22.67
N PHE A 498 4.96 -7.41 -23.68
CA PHE A 498 3.83 -7.57 -24.59
C PHE A 498 3.99 -8.75 -25.54
N ASN A 499 2.85 -9.23 -26.05
CA ASN A 499 2.81 -10.24 -27.08
C ASN A 499 3.52 -9.76 -28.36
N PRO A 500 4.63 -10.38 -28.80
CA PRO A 500 5.34 -9.96 -30.01
C PRO A 500 4.51 -10.14 -31.29
N ASN A 501 3.49 -10.99 -31.25
CA ASN A 501 2.58 -11.23 -32.37
C ASN A 501 1.48 -10.18 -32.49
N GLU A 502 1.28 -9.34 -31.47
CA GLU A 502 0.27 -8.27 -31.49
C GLU A 502 0.84 -7.00 -32.17
N PRO A 503 0.40 -6.65 -33.40
CA PRO A 503 1.00 -5.54 -34.15
C PRO A 503 0.83 -4.18 -33.47
N GLU A 504 -0.24 -4.00 -32.70
CA GLU A 504 -0.55 -2.76 -31.97
C GLU A 504 0.38 -2.51 -30.76
N LEU A 505 1.14 -3.53 -30.34
CA LEU A 505 2.06 -3.45 -29.19
C LEU A 505 3.54 -3.50 -29.61
N ARG A 506 3.82 -3.33 -30.90
CA ARG A 506 5.19 -3.18 -31.42
C ARG A 506 5.74 -1.79 -31.12
N PRO A 507 7.08 -1.59 -31.10
CA PRO A 507 7.70 -0.32 -30.71
C PRO A 507 7.16 0.94 -31.42
N MET A 508 6.86 0.84 -32.73
CA MET A 508 6.28 1.97 -33.47
C MET A 508 4.82 2.26 -33.09
N SER A 509 4.02 1.24 -32.83
CA SER A 509 2.64 1.38 -32.39
C SER A 509 2.59 1.93 -30.94
N LEU A 510 3.52 1.48 -30.09
CA LEU A 510 3.73 2.03 -28.74
C LEU A 510 4.12 3.52 -28.78
N TYR A 511 4.96 3.94 -29.73
CA TYR A 511 5.24 5.37 -29.95
C TYR A 511 3.95 6.15 -30.29
N ILE A 512 3.07 5.60 -31.12
CA ILE A 512 1.80 6.24 -31.46
C ILE A 512 0.92 6.38 -30.21
N ILE A 513 0.84 5.34 -29.36
CA ILE A 513 0.15 5.39 -28.06
C ILE A 513 0.72 6.53 -27.21
N LEU A 514 2.04 6.58 -27.01
CA LEU A 514 2.67 7.63 -26.21
C LEU A 514 2.45 9.04 -26.79
N LYS A 515 2.50 9.19 -28.12
CA LYS A 515 2.18 10.46 -28.80
C LYS A 515 0.75 10.90 -28.51
N ARG A 516 -0.23 9.99 -28.59
CA ARG A 516 -1.64 10.30 -28.28
C ARG A 516 -1.80 10.75 -26.84
N LEU A 517 -1.18 10.02 -25.92
CA LEU A 517 -1.20 10.38 -24.49
C LEU A 517 -0.55 11.74 -24.24
N PHE A 518 0.58 12.05 -24.87
CA PHE A 518 1.23 13.35 -24.72
C PHE A 518 0.30 14.48 -25.18
N LEU A 519 -0.26 14.37 -26.39
CA LEU A 519 -1.15 15.38 -26.95
C LEU A 519 -2.44 15.56 -26.13
N ARG A 520 -2.92 14.48 -25.52
CA ARG A 520 -4.09 14.51 -24.65
C ARG A 520 -3.80 15.16 -23.30
N PHE A 521 -2.67 14.81 -22.68
CA PHE A 521 -2.35 15.23 -21.31
C PHE A 521 -1.70 16.61 -21.23
N PHE A 522 -1.10 17.07 -22.33
CA PHE A 522 -0.41 18.35 -22.42
C PHE A 522 -0.85 19.10 -23.69
N PRO A 523 -2.14 19.45 -23.82
CA PRO A 523 -2.67 20.08 -25.03
C PRO A 523 -2.04 21.45 -25.34
N GLU A 524 -1.56 22.14 -24.30
CA GLU A 524 -0.91 23.45 -24.41
C GLU A 524 0.60 23.36 -24.70
N ASP A 525 1.21 22.17 -24.57
CA ASP A 525 2.64 21.98 -24.82
C ASP A 525 2.92 21.83 -26.33
N GLN A 526 3.95 22.50 -26.83
CA GLN A 526 4.41 22.30 -28.20
C GLN A 526 5.07 20.92 -28.36
N PHE A 527 4.39 19.97 -29.01
CA PHE A 527 4.91 18.62 -29.22
C PHE A 527 6.07 18.56 -30.23
N ARG A 528 7.24 18.07 -29.81
CA ARG A 528 8.43 17.92 -30.66
C ARG A 528 8.55 16.50 -31.21
N ALA A 529 7.73 16.19 -32.22
CA ALA A 529 7.57 14.82 -32.72
C ALA A 529 8.89 14.10 -33.07
N GLY A 530 9.80 14.76 -33.79
CA GLY A 530 11.08 14.14 -34.19
C GLY A 530 11.99 13.80 -33.00
N GLU A 531 12.15 14.73 -32.07
CA GLU A 531 12.95 14.52 -30.87
C GLU A 531 12.29 13.50 -29.92
N PHE A 532 10.97 13.53 -29.78
CA PHE A 532 10.22 12.57 -28.97
C PHE A 532 10.34 11.14 -29.53
N MET A 533 10.32 10.99 -30.86
CA MET A 533 10.54 9.70 -31.52
C MET A 533 11.96 9.18 -31.29
N GLN A 534 12.96 10.06 -31.34
CA GLN A 534 14.35 9.70 -31.02
C GLN A 534 14.47 9.25 -29.56
N ALA A 535 13.86 9.97 -28.62
CA ALA A 535 13.83 9.59 -27.21
C ALA A 535 13.17 8.21 -27.01
N ASN A 536 12.04 7.95 -27.69
CA ASN A 536 11.40 6.64 -27.67
C ASN A 536 12.31 5.52 -28.18
N ALA A 537 13.05 5.75 -29.28
CA ALA A 537 13.98 4.76 -29.80
C ALA A 537 15.13 4.48 -28.82
N MET A 538 15.68 5.53 -28.19
CA MET A 538 16.70 5.38 -27.14
C MET A 538 16.16 4.60 -25.93
N TYR A 539 14.92 4.85 -25.53
CA TYR A 539 14.29 4.16 -24.41
C TYR A 539 14.03 2.68 -24.71
N ALA A 540 13.50 2.38 -25.90
CA ALA A 540 13.26 1.01 -26.36
C ALA A 540 14.57 0.19 -26.37
N ASP A 541 15.67 0.80 -26.81
CA ASP A 541 16.98 0.16 -26.89
C ASP A 541 17.77 0.17 -25.56
N ALA A 542 17.23 0.76 -24.49
CA ALA A 542 17.93 0.99 -23.21
C ALA A 542 19.26 1.73 -23.38
N LYS A 543 19.26 2.87 -24.10
CA LYS A 543 20.45 3.67 -24.44
C LYS A 543 20.40 5.09 -23.89
N GLY A 544 21.59 5.68 -23.76
CA GLY A 544 21.77 7.08 -23.37
C GLY A 544 21.16 7.36 -22.00
N PRO A 545 20.28 8.38 -21.85
CA PRO A 545 19.66 8.70 -20.57
C PRO A 545 18.69 7.61 -20.07
N PHE A 546 18.37 6.62 -20.92
CA PHE A 546 17.46 5.52 -20.59
C PHE A 546 18.16 4.16 -20.46
N SER A 547 19.50 4.16 -20.33
CA SER A 547 20.25 2.93 -20.01
C SER A 547 19.77 2.33 -18.69
N ASP A 548 19.97 1.02 -18.52
CA ASP A 548 19.57 0.33 -17.29
C ASP A 548 20.24 0.92 -16.02
N GLU A 549 21.47 1.44 -16.16
CA GLU A 549 22.18 2.17 -15.10
C GLU A 549 21.50 3.51 -14.78
N ASN A 550 21.21 4.33 -15.79
CA ASN A 550 20.57 5.63 -15.60
C ASN A 550 19.10 5.53 -15.14
N MET A 551 18.46 4.38 -15.42
CA MET A 551 17.12 4.05 -14.96
C MET A 551 17.10 3.24 -13.66
N PHE A 552 18.25 3.11 -12.97
CA PHE A 552 18.37 2.44 -11.66
C PHE A 552 17.67 1.08 -11.60
N VAL A 553 17.81 0.28 -12.67
CA VAL A 553 17.06 -0.98 -12.83
C VAL A 553 17.38 -1.97 -11.71
N GLN A 554 18.62 -1.99 -11.21
CA GLN A 554 19.00 -2.88 -10.11
C GLN A 554 18.35 -2.47 -8.79
N GLU A 555 18.36 -1.18 -8.47
CA GLU A 555 17.76 -0.62 -7.26
C GLU A 555 16.25 -0.81 -7.26
N LEU A 556 15.58 -0.61 -8.41
CA LEU A 556 14.15 -0.90 -8.56
C LEU A 556 13.85 -2.38 -8.33
N LEU A 557 14.73 -3.30 -8.77
CA LEU A 557 14.58 -4.73 -8.52
C LEU A 557 14.83 -5.10 -7.05
N GLU A 558 15.80 -4.48 -6.40
CA GLU A 558 16.08 -4.66 -4.97
C GLU A 558 14.93 -4.17 -4.11
N GLN A 559 14.38 -2.99 -4.41
CA GLN A 559 13.20 -2.45 -3.74
C GLN A 559 12.01 -3.42 -3.87
N ARG A 560 11.78 -3.98 -5.07
CA ARG A 560 10.73 -4.99 -5.29
C ARG A 560 10.95 -6.31 -4.56
N ARG A 561 12.17 -6.61 -4.11
CA ARG A 561 12.49 -7.77 -3.26
C ARG A 561 12.37 -7.46 -1.76
N GLY A 562 11.91 -6.26 -1.39
CA GLY A 562 11.81 -5.83 -0.01
C GLY A 562 13.06 -5.13 0.53
N GLY A 563 14.00 -4.75 -0.33
CA GLY A 563 15.12 -3.88 0.05
C GLY A 563 14.64 -2.46 0.39
N ALA A 564 15.38 -1.76 1.25
CA ALA A 564 15.13 -0.33 1.50
C ALA A 564 15.37 0.45 0.19
N GLY A 565 14.29 0.96 -0.42
CA GLY A 565 14.37 1.66 -1.70
C GLY A 565 15.16 2.96 -1.56
N ALA A 566 16.23 3.09 -2.36
CA ALA A 566 17.00 4.32 -2.46
C ALA A 566 16.33 5.37 -3.36
N ILE A 567 15.51 4.91 -4.32
CA ILE A 567 14.85 5.76 -5.35
C ILE A 567 13.60 5.07 -5.91
N THR A 568 12.52 5.82 -6.15
CA THR A 568 11.28 5.30 -6.76
C THR A 568 11.21 5.54 -8.28
N LEU A 569 10.37 4.78 -8.99
CA LEU A 569 10.17 4.95 -10.44
C LEU A 569 9.69 6.36 -10.79
N ALA A 570 8.78 6.91 -9.99
CA ALA A 570 8.30 8.28 -10.14
C ALA A 570 9.42 9.31 -9.97
N GLN A 571 10.32 9.13 -9.00
CA GLN A 571 11.48 10.01 -8.78
C GLN A 571 12.46 9.99 -9.96
N ILE A 572 12.73 8.83 -10.55
CA ILE A 572 13.59 8.71 -11.73
C ILE A 572 13.02 9.53 -12.89
N TRP A 573 11.74 9.33 -13.19
CA TRP A 573 11.08 10.05 -14.28
C TRP A 573 10.93 11.54 -13.99
N ALA A 574 10.62 11.93 -12.76
CA ALA A 574 10.54 13.33 -12.35
C ALA A 574 11.88 14.05 -12.56
N ASN A 575 13.00 13.44 -12.18
CA ASN A 575 14.33 14.01 -12.36
C ASN A 575 14.68 14.20 -13.86
N LEU A 576 14.33 13.24 -14.71
CA LEU A 576 14.54 13.34 -16.16
C LEU A 576 13.60 14.34 -16.84
N ALA A 577 12.47 14.68 -16.22
CA ALA A 577 11.51 15.67 -16.71
C ALA A 577 11.94 17.12 -16.43
N VAL A 578 13.01 17.33 -15.66
CA VAL A 578 13.59 18.65 -15.37
C VAL A 578 14.58 19.05 -16.47
N GLY A 579 14.48 20.28 -16.95
CA GLY A 579 15.45 20.85 -17.89
C GLY A 579 14.80 21.57 -19.07
N PRO A 580 15.60 21.95 -20.09
CA PRO A 580 15.07 22.60 -21.28
C PRO A 580 14.15 21.65 -22.05
N VAL A 581 13.12 22.22 -22.68
CA VAL A 581 12.16 21.47 -23.51
C VAL A 581 12.94 20.74 -24.61
N SER A 582 12.84 19.41 -24.60
CA SER A 582 13.49 18.49 -25.53
C SER A 582 12.67 17.19 -25.64
N GLY A 583 12.97 16.35 -26.61
CA GLY A 583 12.33 15.03 -26.74
C GLY A 583 12.46 14.15 -25.50
N VAL A 584 13.63 14.11 -24.87
CA VAL A 584 13.87 13.34 -23.63
C VAL A 584 13.03 13.89 -22.47
N GLN A 585 13.00 15.22 -22.34
CA GLN A 585 12.23 15.90 -21.30
C GLN A 585 10.72 15.67 -21.49
N GLN A 586 10.21 15.76 -22.72
CA GLN A 586 8.80 15.49 -23.03
C GLN A 586 8.44 14.02 -22.77
N TYR A 587 9.32 13.09 -23.12
CA TYR A 587 9.15 11.67 -22.84
C TYR A 587 9.09 11.40 -21.34
N ALA A 588 10.04 11.95 -20.58
CA ALA A 588 10.10 11.80 -19.13
C ALA A 588 8.90 12.45 -18.44
N LYS A 589 8.44 13.62 -18.91
CA LYS A 589 7.24 14.30 -18.40
C LYS A 589 5.99 13.43 -18.55
N LEU A 590 5.82 12.79 -19.72
CA LEU A 590 4.72 11.84 -19.93
C LEU A 590 4.85 10.61 -19.04
N ALA A 591 6.04 10.02 -18.97
CA ALA A 591 6.28 8.83 -18.15
C ALA A 591 6.02 9.11 -16.67
N TYR A 592 6.52 10.26 -16.15
CA TYR A 592 6.27 10.70 -14.78
C TYR A 592 4.77 10.81 -14.47
N ARG A 593 3.99 11.37 -15.40
CA ARG A 593 2.53 11.45 -15.26
C ARG A 593 1.90 10.06 -15.17
N LEU A 594 2.28 9.14 -16.06
CA LEU A 594 1.72 7.78 -16.10
C LEU A 594 2.01 6.99 -14.82
N VAL A 595 3.25 7.02 -14.34
CA VAL A 595 3.67 6.32 -13.11
C VAL A 595 3.29 7.07 -11.82
N SER A 596 2.55 8.17 -11.92
CA SER A 596 1.97 8.86 -10.76
C SER A 596 0.48 8.53 -10.58
N ILE A 597 -0.09 7.71 -11.48
CA ILE A 597 -1.51 7.33 -11.43
C ILE A 597 -1.70 6.12 -10.53
N VAL A 598 -2.51 6.30 -9.48
CA VAL A 598 -2.82 5.28 -8.48
C VAL A 598 -4.30 4.89 -8.56
N PRO A 599 -4.66 3.74 -9.18
CA PRO A 599 -6.04 3.39 -9.49
C PRO A 599 -6.74 2.66 -8.32
N THR A 600 -6.67 3.24 -7.12
CA THR A 600 -7.32 2.69 -5.92
C THR A 600 -7.93 3.77 -5.03
N SER A 601 -9.12 3.51 -4.51
CA SER A 601 -9.80 4.29 -3.46
C SER A 601 -9.62 3.69 -2.06
N ALA A 602 -8.80 2.66 -1.88
CA ALA A 602 -8.57 2.01 -0.58
C ALA A 602 -8.01 2.97 0.49
N GLY A 603 -7.46 4.12 0.09
CA GLY A 603 -7.14 5.22 1.00
C GLY A 603 -8.36 5.71 1.79
N CYS A 604 -9.52 5.81 1.13
CA CYS A 604 -10.78 6.18 1.75
C CYS A 604 -11.29 5.08 2.69
N GLU A 605 -11.14 3.80 2.36
CA GLU A 605 -11.49 2.70 3.27
C GLU A 605 -10.68 2.75 4.57
N ARG A 606 -9.36 2.99 4.47
CA ARG A 606 -8.49 3.16 5.65
C ARG A 606 -8.94 4.35 6.51
N LEU A 607 -9.33 5.45 5.86
CA LEU A 607 -9.93 6.60 6.54
C LEU A 607 -11.23 6.20 7.26
N PHE A 608 -12.11 5.43 6.63
CA PHE A 608 -13.36 4.98 7.23
C PHE A 608 -13.17 4.06 8.43
N SER A 609 -12.18 3.17 8.40
CA SER A 609 -11.81 2.38 9.58
C SER A 609 -11.40 3.28 10.75
N LYS A 610 -10.59 4.33 10.52
CA LYS A 610 -10.22 5.30 11.57
C LYS A 610 -11.42 6.15 12.03
N MET A 611 -12.34 6.46 11.13
CA MET A 611 -13.62 7.11 11.48
C MET A 611 -14.46 6.22 12.38
N GLY A 612 -14.56 4.91 12.12
CA GLY A 612 -15.25 3.95 12.98
C GLY A 612 -14.71 3.91 14.41
N ILE A 613 -13.38 3.94 14.57
CA ILE A 613 -12.71 3.97 15.88
C ILE A 613 -12.90 5.32 16.60
N SER A 614 -12.96 6.41 15.84
CA SER A 614 -13.13 7.76 16.41
C SER A 614 -14.59 8.09 16.74
N HIS A 615 -15.53 7.50 16.01
CA HIS A 615 -16.97 7.71 16.13
C HIS A 615 -17.68 6.40 16.51
N THR A 616 -17.41 5.94 17.73
CA THR A 616 -18.02 4.73 18.32
C THR A 616 -19.31 5.04 19.08
N LYS A 617 -20.12 4.02 19.41
CA LYS A 617 -21.33 4.15 20.26
C LYS A 617 -21.13 4.98 21.53
N LEU A 618 -19.99 4.81 22.20
CA LEU A 618 -19.64 5.56 23.41
C LEU A 618 -19.23 7.01 23.13
N ARG A 619 -18.85 7.33 21.89
CA ARG A 619 -18.43 8.65 21.38
C ARG A 619 -19.46 9.30 20.44
N ASN A 620 -20.71 8.81 20.44
CA ASN A 620 -21.82 9.26 19.56
C ASN A 620 -22.20 10.74 19.64
N ARG A 621 -21.74 11.47 20.66
CA ARG A 621 -22.04 12.90 20.84
C ARG A 621 -21.13 13.82 20.02
N LEU A 622 -20.17 13.27 19.27
CA LEU A 622 -19.37 14.05 18.34
C LEU A 622 -20.21 14.38 17.10
N THR A 623 -20.30 15.68 16.77
CA THR A 623 -20.84 16.15 15.50
C THR A 623 -19.96 15.65 14.36
N THR A 624 -20.54 15.37 13.19
CA THR A 624 -19.81 14.95 11.98
C THR A 624 -18.57 15.82 11.68
N PRO A 625 -18.63 17.17 11.72
CA PRO A 625 -17.45 18.00 11.47
C PRO A 625 -16.33 17.78 12.50
N ALA A 626 -16.67 17.63 13.78
CA ALA A 626 -15.68 17.36 14.83
C ALA A 626 -15.01 15.99 14.66
N ALA A 627 -15.76 14.95 14.26
CA ALA A 627 -15.19 13.64 13.97
C ALA A 627 -14.22 13.70 12.78
N CYS A 628 -14.59 14.41 11.71
CA CYS A 628 -13.73 14.60 10.54
C CYS A 628 -12.41 15.29 10.90
N LYS A 629 -12.46 16.34 11.72
CA LYS A 629 -11.29 17.07 12.23
C LYS A 629 -10.32 16.16 12.99
N ILE A 630 -10.84 15.30 13.88
CA ILE A 630 -10.02 14.35 14.65
C ILE A 630 -9.29 13.39 13.72
N VAL A 631 -10.02 12.80 12.78
CA VAL A 631 -9.46 11.78 11.90
C VAL A 631 -8.45 12.40 10.92
N GLN A 632 -8.68 13.63 10.47
CA GLN A 632 -7.71 14.37 9.68
C GLN A 632 -6.39 14.57 10.42
N LEU A 633 -6.44 14.95 11.70
CA LEU A 633 -5.23 15.06 12.52
C LEU A 633 -4.57 13.68 12.74
N GLN A 634 -5.34 12.65 13.07
CA GLN A 634 -4.83 11.28 13.27
C GLN A 634 -4.07 10.74 12.05
N MET A 635 -4.65 10.84 10.86
CA MET A 635 -4.01 10.33 9.64
C MET A 635 -2.71 11.08 9.34
N ASN A 636 -2.68 12.40 9.54
CA ASN A 636 -1.46 13.17 9.34
C ASN A 636 -0.37 12.85 10.37
N LEU A 637 -0.72 12.73 11.65
CA LEU A 637 0.23 12.33 12.71
C LEU A 637 0.83 10.95 12.41
N ARG A 638 0.01 10.01 11.94
CA ARG A 638 0.50 8.69 11.52
C ARG A 638 1.56 8.79 10.42
N LEU A 639 1.31 9.58 9.38
CA LEU A 639 2.27 9.79 8.28
C LEU A 639 3.55 10.46 8.78
N MET A 640 3.45 11.40 9.74
CA MET A 640 4.62 12.01 10.38
C MET A 640 5.43 10.99 11.17
N HIS A 641 4.80 10.17 12.00
CA HIS A 641 5.50 9.17 12.81
C HIS A 641 6.22 8.11 11.96
N LEU A 642 5.64 7.72 10.81
CA LEU A 642 6.28 6.82 9.84
C LEU A 642 7.51 7.46 9.21
N ARG A 643 7.42 8.75 8.84
CA ARG A 643 8.55 9.51 8.28
C ARG A 643 9.68 9.67 9.29
N ASP A 644 9.34 10.01 10.53
CA ASP A 644 10.32 10.32 11.57
C ASP A 644 10.96 9.04 12.15
N GLY A 645 10.53 7.86 11.69
CA GLY A 645 11.01 6.57 12.18
C GLY A 645 10.66 6.29 13.64
N VAL A 646 9.80 7.12 14.25
CA VAL A 646 9.30 6.95 15.63
C VAL A 646 8.44 5.69 15.70
N ASN A 647 7.63 5.48 14.66
CA ASN A 647 7.09 4.17 14.37
C ASN A 647 7.99 3.57 13.29
N ALA A 648 8.60 2.41 13.57
CA ALA A 648 9.17 1.63 12.49
C ALA A 648 8.06 1.34 11.47
N PRO A 649 8.28 1.46 10.15
CA PRO A 649 7.52 0.61 9.23
C PRO A 649 7.70 -0.80 9.77
N ARG A 650 6.63 -1.42 10.28
CA ARG A 650 6.72 -2.63 11.11
C ARG A 650 7.70 -3.63 10.47
N SER A 651 8.74 -4.01 11.23
CA SER A 651 9.70 -5.03 10.81
C SER A 651 8.98 -6.32 10.41
N ASP A 652 9.33 -6.87 9.25
CA ASP A 652 8.78 -8.05 8.57
C ASP A 652 7.36 -7.96 7.99
N HIS A 653 6.87 -6.74 7.72
CA HIS A 653 5.78 -6.55 6.75
C HIS A 653 6.41 -6.20 5.39
N GLN A 654 6.20 -7.06 4.38
CA GLN A 654 5.97 -6.48 3.06
C GLN A 654 4.64 -5.71 3.17
N ARG A 655 4.66 -4.46 2.66
CA ARG A 655 3.66 -3.39 2.80
C ARG A 655 2.22 -3.92 2.91
N GLY A 656 1.53 -3.49 3.97
CA GLY A 656 0.13 -3.84 4.28
C GLY A 656 -0.12 -3.95 5.80
N SER A 657 -0.09 -2.84 6.55
CA SER A 657 -0.45 -2.86 7.98
C SER A 657 -1.26 -1.63 8.37
N ASP A 658 -2.57 -1.73 8.23
CA ASP A 658 -3.50 -0.92 9.02
C ASP A 658 -4.76 -1.67 9.46
N ALA A 659 -4.85 -2.97 9.16
CA ALA A 659 -5.79 -3.87 9.78
C ALA A 659 -5.08 -4.59 10.93
N THR A 660 -4.72 -3.85 12.00
CA THR A 660 -4.67 -4.57 13.27
C THR A 660 -6.01 -5.25 13.42
N ALA A 661 -5.94 -6.53 13.73
CA ALA A 661 -7.01 -7.32 14.28
C ALA A 661 -7.39 -6.74 15.66
N GLU A 662 -7.89 -5.51 15.65
CA GLU A 662 -8.57 -4.86 16.75
C GLU A 662 -10.03 -4.96 16.35
N SER A 663 -10.82 -5.63 17.18
CA SER A 663 -12.24 -5.89 16.96
C SER A 663 -12.90 -4.71 16.27
N ASP A 664 -13.18 -4.86 14.96
CA ASP A 664 -14.23 -4.10 14.30
C ASP A 664 -15.54 -4.69 14.84
N THR A 665 -15.76 -4.51 16.15
CA THR A 665 -17.09 -4.41 16.70
C THR A 665 -17.66 -3.16 16.07
N GLN A 666 -18.20 -3.32 14.85
CA GLN A 666 -19.40 -2.59 14.48
C GLN A 666 -20.26 -2.61 15.74
N PRO A 667 -20.62 -1.44 16.27
CA PRO A 667 -21.18 -1.39 17.59
C PRO A 667 -22.54 -2.10 17.53
N GLU A 668 -22.61 -3.32 18.06
CA GLU A 668 -23.72 -4.29 17.99
C GLU A 668 -24.99 -3.60 17.51
N ASP A 669 -25.30 -3.61 16.21
CA ASP A 669 -26.56 -3.02 15.80
C ASP A 669 -27.67 -3.76 16.54
N SER A 670 -28.23 -3.09 17.54
CA SER A 670 -29.35 -3.61 18.29
C SER A 670 -30.55 -3.35 17.40
N GLY A 671 -30.74 -4.20 16.39
CA GLY A 671 -32.01 -4.26 15.68
C GLY A 671 -32.03 -4.65 14.21
N GLU A 672 -30.94 -4.60 13.43
CA GLU A 672 -30.97 -5.03 12.02
C GLU A 672 -29.86 -6.03 11.71
N GLU A 673 -30.21 -7.31 11.88
CA GLU A 673 -29.44 -8.48 11.45
C GLU A 673 -29.12 -8.41 9.96
N ALA A 674 -27.84 -8.34 9.58
CA ALA A 674 -27.45 -8.64 8.21
C ALA A 674 -27.71 -10.14 7.93
N ASP A 675 -28.84 -10.44 7.28
CA ASP A 675 -29.19 -11.78 6.78
C ASP A 675 -28.00 -12.36 5.98
N THR A 676 -27.76 -13.65 6.08
CA THR A 676 -26.73 -14.38 5.32
C THR A 676 -26.91 -14.24 3.81
N ARG A 677 -28.16 -14.00 3.36
CA ARG A 677 -28.45 -13.61 1.98
C ARG A 677 -27.96 -12.21 1.62
N SER A 678 -27.91 -11.29 2.59
CA SER A 678 -27.52 -9.87 2.37
C SER A 678 -26.11 -9.77 1.85
N VAL A 679 -25.09 -10.34 2.51
CA VAL A 679 -23.68 -10.12 2.10
C VAL A 679 -23.39 -10.58 0.67
N ILE A 680 -23.96 -11.71 0.25
CA ILE A 680 -23.78 -12.20 -1.13
C ILE A 680 -24.71 -11.46 -2.10
N ALA A 681 -25.91 -11.04 -1.67
CA ALA A 681 -26.78 -10.21 -2.49
C ALA A 681 -26.15 -8.84 -2.76
N ASP A 682 -25.50 -8.22 -1.77
CA ASP A 682 -24.81 -6.95 -1.90
C ASP A 682 -23.65 -7.06 -2.90
N LEU A 683 -22.88 -8.17 -2.88
CA LEU A 683 -21.86 -8.44 -3.91
C LEU A 683 -22.42 -8.60 -5.32
N ILE A 684 -23.64 -9.15 -5.42
CA ILE A 684 -24.34 -9.28 -6.71
C ILE A 684 -24.88 -7.92 -7.15
N GLU A 685 -25.35 -7.09 -6.22
CA GLU A 685 -25.82 -5.73 -6.46
C GLU A 685 -24.68 -4.81 -6.93
N ASP A 686 -23.49 -4.92 -6.33
CA ASP A 686 -22.28 -4.21 -6.79
C ASP A 686 -21.93 -4.57 -8.24
N VAL A 687 -22.11 -5.85 -8.61
CA VAL A 687 -21.93 -6.31 -9.99
C VAL A 687 -23.00 -5.76 -10.92
N ASP A 688 -24.27 -5.72 -10.47
CA ASP A 688 -25.37 -5.14 -11.24
C ASP A 688 -25.16 -3.65 -11.48
N ALA A 689 -24.63 -2.93 -10.49
CA ALA A 689 -24.27 -1.52 -10.61
C ALA A 689 -23.11 -1.27 -11.60
N ASP A 690 -22.21 -2.25 -11.78
CA ASP A 690 -21.13 -2.22 -12.79
C ASP A 690 -21.67 -2.52 -14.22
N GLN A 691 -22.89 -3.06 -14.38
CA GLN A 691 -23.50 -3.27 -15.71
C GLN A 691 -24.01 -1.96 -16.32
N ASP A 692 -24.02 -1.86 -17.67
CA ASP A 692 -24.42 -0.64 -18.41
C ASP A 692 -25.93 -0.35 -18.22
N VAL A 693 -26.31 0.31 -17.12
CA VAL A 693 -27.67 0.84 -16.94
C VAL A 693 -27.74 2.24 -17.57
N PRO A 694 -28.70 2.52 -18.47
CA PRO A 694 -28.94 3.87 -18.96
C PRO A 694 -29.34 4.81 -17.81
N ASP A 695 -28.78 6.03 -17.76
CA ASP A 695 -29.17 7.07 -16.79
C ASP A 695 -30.68 7.37 -16.95
N GLU A 696 -31.51 7.10 -15.93
CA GLU A 696 -32.93 7.48 -15.91
C GLU A 696 -33.13 9.02 -15.84
N ASP A 697 -32.08 9.76 -15.48
CA ASP A 697 -32.12 11.21 -15.27
C ASP A 697 -32.11 12.05 -16.56
N GLU A 698 -31.96 11.45 -17.76
CA GLU A 698 -32.12 12.17 -19.03
C GLU A 698 -33.59 12.26 -19.51
N ALA A 699 -34.54 11.57 -18.85
CA ALA A 699 -35.91 11.47 -19.33
C ALA A 699 -36.89 12.56 -18.81
N THR A 700 -36.44 13.57 -18.05
CA THR A 700 -37.36 14.54 -17.42
C THR A 700 -37.11 16.01 -17.79
N THR A 701 -36.96 16.31 -19.08
CA THR A 701 -37.29 17.67 -19.58
C THR A 701 -37.78 17.65 -21.04
N SER A 702 -39.06 17.31 -21.26
CA SER A 702 -39.89 17.90 -22.33
C SER A 702 -41.34 17.41 -22.23
N ALA A 703 -42.13 18.02 -21.35
CA ALA A 703 -43.58 17.97 -21.49
C ALA A 703 -44.00 19.12 -22.41
N GLY A 704 -44.40 18.80 -23.65
CA GLY A 704 -45.04 19.75 -24.55
C GLY A 704 -44.94 19.42 -26.04
N GLY A 705 -45.92 18.67 -26.55
CA GLY A 705 -46.50 18.91 -27.88
C GLY A 705 -45.84 18.31 -29.11
N ASP A 706 -46.66 17.54 -29.84
CA ASP A 706 -46.63 17.17 -31.26
C ASP A 706 -45.70 16.06 -31.76
N THR A 707 -46.38 14.94 -32.02
CA THR A 707 -46.13 13.90 -33.02
C THR A 707 -45.42 14.39 -34.28
N THR A 708 -44.20 13.92 -34.51
CA THR A 708 -43.77 13.42 -35.82
C THR A 708 -42.66 12.37 -35.66
N ASN A 709 -42.75 11.37 -36.52
CA ASN A 709 -42.02 10.12 -36.54
C ASN A 709 -40.53 10.35 -36.83
N SER A 710 -39.64 10.07 -35.88
CA SER A 710 -38.20 9.92 -36.12
C SER A 710 -37.65 8.87 -35.16
N GLN A 711 -37.01 7.85 -35.73
CA GLN A 711 -36.21 6.86 -35.02
C GLN A 711 -35.07 7.58 -34.29
N SER A 712 -35.26 7.93 -33.03
CA SER A 712 -34.18 8.47 -32.20
C SER A 712 -33.36 7.31 -31.64
N CYS A 713 -32.15 7.18 -32.15
CA CYS A 713 -31.10 6.31 -31.66
C CYS A 713 -30.92 6.51 -30.14
N THR A 714 -31.07 5.43 -29.36
CA THR A 714 -30.67 5.37 -27.96
C THR A 714 -29.19 5.71 -27.85
N GLN A 715 -28.86 6.94 -27.44
CA GLN A 715 -27.48 7.37 -27.22
C GLN A 715 -26.93 6.61 -26.01
N ARG A 716 -26.26 5.48 -26.27
CA ARG A 716 -25.33 4.87 -25.31
C ARG A 716 -24.31 5.95 -24.93
N LEU A 717 -24.12 6.17 -23.63
CA LEU A 717 -23.03 7.02 -23.13
C LEU A 717 -21.72 6.62 -23.86
N PRO A 718 -21.00 7.56 -24.49
CA PRO A 718 -19.80 7.23 -25.24
C PRO A 718 -18.80 6.56 -24.31
N ARG A 719 -18.29 5.37 -24.71
CA ARG A 719 -17.23 4.68 -23.98
C ARG A 719 -16.07 5.66 -23.77
N ILE A 720 -15.44 5.65 -22.59
CA ILE A 720 -14.18 6.37 -22.32
C ILE A 720 -13.06 5.69 -23.10
N VAL A 721 -13.06 5.90 -24.42
CA VAL A 721 -12.18 5.22 -25.37
C VAL A 721 -11.61 6.29 -26.27
N PHE A 722 -10.47 6.84 -25.87
CA PHE A 722 -9.63 7.63 -26.78
C PHE A 722 -8.71 6.67 -27.56
N ARG A 723 -9.29 5.77 -28.36
CA ARG A 723 -8.54 4.82 -29.19
C ARG A 723 -8.69 5.17 -30.66
N TRP A 724 -7.57 5.17 -31.38
CA TRP A 724 -7.53 5.28 -32.85
C TRP A 724 -7.31 3.93 -33.55
N THR A 725 -7.07 2.85 -32.78
CA THR A 725 -6.73 1.51 -33.28
C THR A 725 -7.72 0.45 -32.78
N ARG A 726 -7.62 -0.76 -33.34
CA ARG A 726 -8.44 -1.93 -33.01
C ARG A 726 -8.37 -2.23 -31.50
N GLU A 727 -9.47 -2.73 -30.93
CA GLU A 727 -9.49 -3.18 -29.54
C GLU A 727 -8.46 -4.32 -29.31
N ILE A 728 -7.49 -4.06 -28.43
CA ILE A 728 -6.52 -5.06 -27.97
C ILE A 728 -7.21 -5.85 -26.87
N THR A 729 -7.47 -7.14 -27.09
CA THR A 729 -8.12 -7.98 -26.09
C THR A 729 -7.13 -8.38 -24.99
N LEU A 730 -7.64 -8.65 -23.78
CA LEU A 730 -6.80 -9.16 -22.69
C LEU A 730 -6.12 -10.49 -23.07
N ALA A 731 -6.76 -11.30 -23.93
CA ALA A 731 -6.20 -12.54 -24.45
C ALA A 731 -4.97 -12.32 -25.36
N ASN A 732 -4.86 -11.16 -26.01
CA ASN A 732 -3.81 -10.91 -27.01
C ASN A 732 -2.69 -9.99 -26.50
N ILE A 733 -2.92 -9.23 -25.43
CA ILE A 733 -1.97 -8.22 -24.95
C ILE A 733 -0.64 -8.82 -24.48
N PHE A 734 -0.66 -10.04 -23.93
CA PHE A 734 0.50 -10.77 -23.44
C PHE A 734 0.64 -12.13 -24.13
N ASP A 735 1.87 -12.66 -24.15
CA ASP A 735 2.15 -14.03 -24.56
C ASP A 735 1.99 -14.97 -23.35
N TYR A 736 0.79 -15.55 -23.22
CA TYR A 736 0.41 -16.41 -22.10
C TYR A 736 1.07 -17.79 -22.12
N ASP A 737 1.57 -18.25 -23.28
CA ASP A 737 2.31 -19.51 -23.37
C ASP A 737 3.73 -19.33 -22.79
N CYS A 738 4.34 -18.16 -23.00
CA CYS A 738 5.64 -17.81 -22.44
C CYS A 738 5.60 -17.41 -20.95
N LEU A 739 4.42 -17.14 -20.40
CA LEU A 739 4.23 -16.81 -18.99
C LEU A 739 4.65 -17.96 -18.06
N GLY A 740 4.53 -19.22 -18.45
CA GLY A 740 5.04 -20.34 -17.65
C GLY A 740 6.58 -20.43 -17.60
N GLY A 741 7.30 -19.72 -18.47
CA GLY A 741 8.73 -19.87 -18.69
C GLY A 741 9.64 -19.04 -17.77
N GLU A 742 10.95 -19.32 -17.84
CA GLU A 742 12.01 -18.65 -17.07
C GLU A 742 12.49 -17.31 -17.68
N LYS A 743 11.82 -16.82 -18.73
CA LYS A 743 12.18 -15.53 -19.36
C LYS A 743 12.25 -14.43 -18.29
N LEU A 744 13.39 -13.73 -18.25
CA LEU A 744 13.74 -12.78 -17.19
C LEU A 744 12.65 -11.70 -16.99
N VAL A 745 12.06 -11.20 -18.08
CA VAL A 745 11.01 -10.17 -18.04
C VAL A 745 9.77 -10.64 -17.29
N TRP A 746 9.33 -11.86 -17.54
CA TRP A 746 8.20 -12.47 -16.86
C TRP A 746 8.51 -12.83 -15.39
N LYS A 747 9.76 -13.21 -15.09
CA LYS A 747 10.22 -13.36 -13.69
C LYS A 747 10.16 -12.04 -12.92
N ARG A 748 10.50 -10.90 -13.56
CA ARG A 748 10.38 -9.55 -12.97
C ARG A 748 8.92 -9.13 -12.80
N ALA A 749 8.04 -9.44 -13.77
CA ALA A 749 6.62 -9.15 -13.68
C ALA A 749 5.91 -10.00 -12.63
N ARG A 750 6.36 -11.24 -12.36
CA ARG A 750 5.76 -12.10 -11.33
C ARG A 750 6.28 -11.88 -9.92
N SER A 751 7.37 -11.14 -9.73
CA SER A 751 7.97 -11.03 -8.39
C SER A 751 7.05 -10.39 -7.36
N PHE A 752 6.18 -9.46 -7.78
CA PHE A 752 5.18 -8.85 -6.88
C PHE A 752 4.01 -9.79 -6.57
N TRP A 753 3.72 -10.79 -7.42
CA TRP A 753 2.69 -11.79 -7.11
C TRP A 753 3.06 -12.61 -5.87
N ALA A 754 4.36 -12.87 -5.69
CA ALA A 754 4.85 -13.51 -4.46
C ALA A 754 4.64 -12.62 -3.21
N VAL A 755 4.75 -11.30 -3.37
CA VAL A 755 4.43 -10.32 -2.32
C VAL A 755 2.94 -10.39 -1.96
N GLY A 756 2.04 -10.37 -2.94
CA GLY A 756 0.60 -10.54 -2.70
C GLY A 756 0.25 -11.86 -1.98
N VAL A 757 0.95 -12.95 -2.31
CA VAL A 757 0.81 -14.24 -1.60
C VAL A 757 1.29 -14.15 -0.15
N ALA A 758 2.39 -13.42 0.11
CA ALA A 758 2.89 -13.21 1.47
C ALA A 758 1.92 -12.35 2.28
N ASN A 759 1.43 -11.24 1.71
CA ASN A 759 0.44 -10.35 2.33
C ASN A 759 -0.83 -11.10 2.72
N LEU A 760 -1.36 -11.94 1.84
CA LEU A 760 -2.55 -12.75 2.11
C LEU A 760 -2.35 -13.74 3.28
N LYS A 761 -1.13 -14.28 3.46
CA LYS A 761 -0.81 -15.13 4.63
C LYS A 761 -0.74 -14.32 5.92
N THR A 762 -0.21 -13.10 5.86
CA THR A 762 -0.17 -12.18 6.99
C THR A 762 -1.59 -11.79 7.41
N GLU A 763 -2.46 -11.42 6.46
CA GLU A 763 -3.88 -11.11 6.69
C GLU A 763 -4.58 -12.26 7.44
N MET A 764 -4.37 -13.50 7.01
CA MET A 764 -4.88 -14.69 7.70
C MET A 764 -4.39 -14.85 9.14
N THR A 765 -3.14 -14.46 9.42
CA THR A 765 -2.52 -14.53 10.76
C THR A 765 -3.04 -13.43 11.67
N GLU A 766 -3.26 -12.23 11.14
CA GLU A 766 -3.84 -11.11 11.88
C GLU A 766 -5.22 -11.48 12.43
N TYR A 767 -6.09 -12.12 11.63
CA TYR A 767 -7.38 -12.60 12.11
C TYR A 767 -7.29 -13.51 13.35
N CYS A 768 -6.18 -14.22 13.59
CA CYS A 768 -5.99 -15.01 14.81
C CYS A 768 -5.65 -14.13 16.03
N LEU A 769 -4.84 -13.09 15.85
CA LEU A 769 -4.41 -12.20 16.94
C LEU A 769 -5.58 -11.37 17.52
N ALA A 770 -6.63 -11.14 16.72
CA ALA A 770 -7.83 -10.40 17.12
C ALA A 770 -8.62 -11.11 18.23
N GLU A 771 -8.74 -12.44 18.15
CA GLU A 771 -9.55 -13.20 19.11
C GLU A 771 -8.76 -13.53 20.38
N VAL A 772 -7.45 -13.79 20.30
CA VAL A 772 -6.63 -14.13 21.47
C VAL A 772 -6.58 -12.97 22.49
N ASN A 773 -6.59 -11.71 22.01
CA ASN A 773 -6.61 -10.52 22.89
C ASN A 773 -7.99 -10.22 23.51
N SER A 774 -9.04 -11.00 23.16
CA SER A 774 -10.39 -10.87 23.73
C SER A 774 -10.68 -11.87 24.85
N GLU A 775 -9.76 -12.80 25.15
CA GLU A 775 -9.86 -13.62 26.36
C GLU A 775 -9.52 -12.74 27.59
N PRO A 776 -10.42 -12.60 28.58
CA PRO A 776 -10.00 -12.09 29.87
C PRO A 776 -8.97 -13.06 30.40
N THR A 777 -7.74 -12.58 30.60
CA THR A 777 -6.72 -13.30 31.35
C THR A 777 -7.23 -13.45 32.78
N GLY A 778 -8.00 -14.51 33.02
CA GLY A 778 -8.33 -14.98 34.34
C GLY A 778 -7.06 -15.53 34.97
N SER A 779 -6.25 -14.65 35.56
CA SER A 779 -5.28 -15.03 36.57
C SER A 779 -5.96 -15.01 37.92
N GLY A 780 -6.04 -16.18 38.56
CA GLY A 780 -6.57 -16.37 39.90
C GLY A 780 -5.67 -15.88 41.02
#